data_AF-A0A961NI24-F1
#
_entry.id   AF-A0A961NI24-F1
#
_cell.length_a   1.000
_cell.length_b   1.000
_cell.length_c   1.000
_cell.angle_alpha   90.00
_cell.angle_beta   90.00
_cell.angle_gamma   90.00
#
_symmetry.space_group_name_H-M   'P 1'
#
loop_
_entity.id
_entity.type
_entity.pdbx_description
1 polymer ?
#
loop_
_entity_poly.entity_id
_entity_poly.type
_entity_poly.pdbx_seq_one_letter_code
_entity_poly.pdbx_strand_id
1 'polypeptide(L)'
;MSLASVLLKKIPLDANWKITRKDPRLPFLALLWAYILVGITLLGFNRSPWQILFTIGLAAALDMLLHFVFRRRTLLCPLSAIISASSLSILMNYAHGAFLAVLPVFFTIASKYVLTFRGRHVYNPSLAGIVLSLLFSQHMISAAPAYQWGGSPAVAVFIVSAALVLFVFRIGRWPLIVSFLVSYAANVAIRAYITRHHVPPEMLVLGTLTSPAFYLFTFFMITDPGTSPPNPRLQVAMGFLVALIDLILHRFYTLNTIFYAAFVVFSLRFAYLHIHRFVTDKSERGRQSMSTGRHVLAQSAPLILIGVLILIGFRGMYGSQMSGMRNVPFQLRGIPTQHSGLQGRPGDLLAKVDPRMANVGKWLLSVGDGAFVADVNNDGWMDVFLTNPMKHPDDRAALYLNRGAFRFERVPVPVLREIAYHPESRGVIAGALFYDADNDGDPDLLLSLGYGQSRLLRNEFIETGRVQFRDISEAAGITEYTISIDANALDWNRDGRLDILLANAIGPYLRDYDPPRRFNIFQLPPPEYAGDRRMLNVMHRTWHNANNAGPNFLYESRAGECDSICYQKLDNNRIGLEGERWTLDVATTDFNEDGYTDLYLANDFGPDQIFINESGRRLRSVRGPLVGQPGHDTYKGMNASAGDVNNDGKMDIYVSNVHQRLQAEGSLLWLNNGRIDADGYAALEDAAGARNALNEHRFGWGGALADMDLDGRLDILQANGHIDDSYDNLYEGCPDYWYWNDKIGLTAPDTHGY
;
A
#
# COMPACT_ATOMS: atom_id res chain seq x y z
N MET A 1 0.75 35.94 36.76
CA MET A 1 -0.62 35.55 36.34
C MET A 1 -0.84 36.09 34.94
N SER A 2 -0.80 35.24 33.90
CA SER A 2 -0.88 35.71 32.50
C SER A 2 -2.30 36.15 32.13
N LEU A 3 -2.43 37.06 31.16
CA LEU A 3 -3.69 37.61 30.65
C LEU A 3 -4.74 36.52 30.31
N ALA A 4 -4.28 35.31 29.94
CA ALA A 4 -5.10 34.15 29.66
C ALA A 4 -5.89 33.63 30.87
N SER A 5 -5.34 33.71 32.09
CA SER A 5 -6.02 33.22 33.31
C SER A 5 -7.13 34.14 33.81
N VAL A 6 -7.12 35.41 33.39
CA VAL A 6 -8.17 36.40 33.69
C VAL A 6 -9.31 36.33 32.67
N LEU A 7 -9.01 36.07 31.39
CA LEU A 7 -10.01 35.92 30.32
C LEU A 7 -10.83 34.62 30.43
N LEU A 8 -10.23 33.51 30.85
CA LEU A 8 -10.92 32.21 30.99
C LEU A 8 -11.91 32.15 32.17
N LYS A 9 -11.75 32.97 33.21
CA LYS A 9 -12.62 32.99 34.40
C LYS A 9 -14.04 33.53 34.15
N LYS A 10 -14.31 34.16 32.99
CA LYS A 10 -15.60 34.79 32.67
C LYS A 10 -16.46 34.04 31.65
N ILE A 11 -16.03 32.89 31.13
CA ILE A 11 -16.80 32.14 30.13
C ILE A 11 -17.70 31.11 30.84
N PRO A 12 -19.03 31.17 30.69
CA PRO A 12 -19.93 30.21 31.33
C PRO A 12 -19.73 28.79 30.75
N LEU A 13 -19.77 27.77 31.61
CA LEU A 13 -19.68 26.38 31.21
C LEU A 13 -21.06 25.86 30.79
N ASP A 14 -21.09 24.99 29.77
CA ASP A 14 -22.32 24.32 29.37
C ASP A 14 -22.80 23.35 30.48
N ALA A 15 -24.11 23.14 30.59
CA ALA A 15 -24.68 22.21 31.57
C ALA A 15 -24.12 20.78 31.41
N ASN A 16 -23.71 20.41 30.20
CA ASN A 16 -23.10 19.12 29.89
C ASN A 16 -21.57 19.09 30.08
N TRP A 17 -20.98 20.09 30.74
CA TRP A 17 -19.54 20.11 31.04
C TRP A 17 -19.11 18.99 32.01
N LYS A 18 -19.96 18.66 32.98
CA LYS A 18 -19.65 17.65 33.99
C LYS A 18 -19.87 16.24 33.41
N ILE A 19 -18.78 15.52 33.18
CA ILE A 19 -18.83 14.08 32.91
C ILE A 19 -19.03 13.35 34.25
N THR A 20 -20.02 12.47 34.31
CA THR A 20 -20.24 11.60 35.48
C THR A 20 -19.66 10.21 35.22
N ARG A 21 -19.28 9.48 36.28
CA ARG A 21 -18.83 8.08 36.15
C ARG A 21 -19.87 7.14 35.52
N LYS A 22 -21.13 7.54 35.49
CA LYS A 22 -22.24 6.80 34.86
C LYS A 22 -22.55 7.24 33.43
N ASP A 23 -21.74 8.12 32.84
CA ASP A 23 -21.93 8.55 31.46
C ASP A 23 -21.74 7.36 30.51
N PRO A 24 -22.78 6.98 29.74
CA PRO A 24 -22.72 5.80 28.88
C PRO A 24 -21.68 5.93 27.77
N ARG A 25 -21.16 7.14 27.49
CA ARG A 25 -20.15 7.40 26.46
C ARG A 25 -18.73 6.98 26.86
N LEU A 26 -18.43 6.90 28.17
CA LEU A 26 -17.07 6.59 28.64
C LEU A 26 -16.60 5.16 28.27
N PRO A 27 -17.42 4.11 28.42
CA PRO A 27 -17.02 2.77 27.98
C PRO A 27 -16.83 2.66 26.46
N PHE A 28 -17.60 3.43 25.67
CA PHE A 28 -17.39 3.48 24.21
C PHE A 28 -16.03 4.08 23.87
N LEU A 29 -15.66 5.17 24.52
CA LEU A 29 -14.37 5.80 24.31
C LEU A 29 -13.22 4.82 24.65
N ALA A 30 -13.34 4.11 25.78
CA ALA A 30 -12.37 3.11 26.19
C ALA A 30 -12.21 1.98 25.15
N LEU A 31 -13.31 1.52 24.56
CA LEU A 31 -13.29 0.51 23.50
C LEU A 31 -12.57 1.02 22.24
N LEU A 32 -12.90 2.22 21.77
CA LEU A 32 -12.26 2.81 20.58
C LEU A 32 -10.75 3.03 20.83
N TRP A 33 -10.36 3.40 22.05
CA TRP A 33 -8.95 3.55 22.40
C TRP A 33 -8.22 2.21 22.46
N ALA A 34 -8.87 1.15 22.94
CA ALA A 34 -8.32 -0.20 22.88
C ALA A 34 -8.12 -0.65 21.41
N TYR A 35 -9.06 -0.31 20.53
CA TYR A 35 -8.97 -0.59 19.09
C TYR A 35 -7.81 0.17 18.44
N ILE A 36 -7.66 1.46 18.76
CA ILE A 36 -6.52 2.25 18.30
C ILE A 36 -5.21 1.64 18.77
N LEU A 37 -5.10 1.29 20.06
CA LEU A 37 -3.89 0.75 20.64
C LEU A 37 -3.50 -0.57 19.97
N VAL A 38 -4.44 -1.51 19.82
CA VAL A 38 -4.22 -2.78 19.10
C VAL A 38 -3.90 -2.53 17.64
N GLY A 39 -4.57 -1.58 16.99
CA GLY A 39 -4.34 -1.18 15.61
C GLY A 39 -2.89 -0.78 15.35
N ILE A 40 -2.36 0.15 16.14
CA ILE A 40 -1.00 0.71 15.94
C ILE A 40 0.12 -0.19 16.49
N THR A 41 -0.20 -1.13 17.39
CA THR A 41 0.82 -2.00 18.02
C THR A 41 0.89 -3.40 17.43
N LEU A 42 -0.26 -4.01 17.10
CA LEU A 42 -0.35 -5.41 16.68
C LEU A 42 -0.78 -5.57 15.22
N LEU A 43 -1.61 -4.66 14.70
CA LEU A 43 -2.20 -4.78 13.36
C LEU A 43 -1.50 -3.92 12.30
N GLY A 44 -0.46 -3.16 12.67
CA GLY A 44 0.31 -2.36 11.71
C GLY A 44 -0.50 -1.25 11.04
N PHE A 45 -1.41 -0.59 11.77
CA PHE A 45 -2.17 0.52 11.20
C PHE A 45 -1.23 1.60 10.70
N ASN A 46 -1.41 2.00 9.43
CA ASN A 46 -0.64 3.05 8.78
C ASN A 46 -0.96 4.47 9.33
N ARG A 47 -0.82 4.70 10.64
CA ARG A 47 -0.92 6.01 11.32
C ARG A 47 -0.02 6.03 12.55
N SER A 48 0.68 7.14 12.74
CA SER A 48 1.45 7.39 13.96
C SER A 48 0.56 7.81 15.14
N PRO A 49 1.00 7.59 16.38
CA PRO A 49 0.32 8.13 17.57
C PRO A 49 0.08 9.64 17.49
N TRP A 50 1.01 10.37 16.88
CA TRP A 50 0.88 11.82 16.68
C TRP A 50 -0.29 12.18 15.77
N GLN A 51 -0.44 11.53 14.62
CA GLN A 51 -1.59 11.75 13.72
C GLN A 51 -2.93 11.51 14.41
N ILE A 52 -2.99 10.49 15.28
CA ILE A 52 -4.20 10.16 16.05
C ILE A 52 -4.50 11.26 17.09
N LEU A 53 -3.50 11.66 17.88
CA LEU A 53 -3.66 12.72 18.87
C LEU A 53 -4.02 14.06 18.22
N PHE A 54 -3.40 14.38 17.08
CA PHE A 54 -3.73 15.56 16.27
C PHE A 54 -5.19 15.54 15.83
N THR A 55 -5.67 14.41 15.28
CA THR A 55 -7.06 14.24 14.84
C THR A 55 -8.05 14.45 15.99
N ILE A 56 -7.78 13.86 17.16
CA ILE A 56 -8.61 13.99 18.36
C ILE A 56 -8.60 15.41 18.90
N GLY A 57 -7.41 16.02 19.02
CA GLY A 57 -7.22 17.37 19.53
C GLY A 57 -7.90 18.41 18.64
N LEU A 58 -7.74 18.29 17.32
CA LEU A 58 -8.38 19.17 16.33
C LEU A 58 -9.91 19.07 16.42
N ALA A 59 -10.45 17.84 16.53
CA ALA A 59 -11.89 17.64 16.65
C ALA A 59 -12.45 18.23 17.93
N ALA A 60 -11.75 18.05 19.06
CA ALA A 60 -12.14 18.61 20.34
C ALA A 60 -12.14 20.14 20.32
N ALA A 61 -11.08 20.76 19.80
CA ALA A 61 -10.95 22.20 19.67
C ALA A 61 -12.04 22.78 18.75
N LEU A 62 -12.26 22.15 17.60
CA LEU A 62 -13.28 22.57 16.64
C LEU A 62 -14.69 22.46 17.23
N ASP A 63 -15.01 21.38 17.95
CA ASP A 63 -16.34 21.22 18.55
C ASP A 63 -16.60 22.25 19.65
N MET A 64 -15.60 22.54 20.48
CA MET A 64 -15.69 23.60 21.48
C MET A 64 -15.90 24.97 20.84
N LEU A 65 -15.15 25.28 19.78
CA LEU A 65 -15.25 26.54 19.05
C LEU A 65 -16.63 26.70 18.40
N LEU A 66 -17.10 25.70 17.66
CA LEU A 66 -18.39 25.76 16.98
C LEU A 66 -19.56 25.81 17.97
N HIS A 67 -19.48 25.10 19.11
CA HIS A 67 -20.50 25.20 20.14
C HIS A 67 -20.57 26.61 20.75
N PHE A 68 -19.40 27.20 21.03
CA PHE A 68 -19.31 28.55 21.56
C PHE A 68 -19.93 29.57 20.59
N VAL A 69 -19.61 29.47 19.29
CA VAL A 69 -20.09 30.39 18.25
C VAL A 69 -21.59 30.22 17.98
N PHE A 70 -22.06 28.98 17.80
CA PHE A 70 -23.39 28.72 17.23
C PHE A 70 -24.49 28.40 18.24
N ARG A 71 -24.16 27.89 19.43
CA ARG A 71 -25.19 27.35 20.32
C ARG A 71 -25.45 28.22 21.53
N ARG A 72 -24.44 28.69 22.29
CA ARG A 72 -24.69 29.34 23.61
C ARG A 72 -23.61 30.28 24.18
N ARG A 73 -22.50 30.56 23.47
CA ARG A 73 -21.31 31.24 24.07
C ARG A 73 -20.84 30.60 25.39
N THR A 74 -21.05 29.30 25.53
CA THR A 74 -20.58 28.48 26.65
C THR A 74 -19.52 27.50 26.19
N LEU A 75 -18.67 27.03 27.10
CA LEU A 75 -17.70 25.97 26.82
C LEU A 75 -18.35 24.60 26.99
N LEU A 76 -18.21 23.74 25.97
CA LEU A 76 -18.69 22.35 25.94
C LEU A 76 -17.56 21.40 26.33
N CYS A 77 -17.88 20.31 27.04
CA CYS A 77 -16.96 19.19 27.16
C CYS A 77 -17.00 18.35 25.87
N PRO A 78 -15.89 18.26 25.10
CA PRO A 78 -15.90 17.72 23.73
C PRO A 78 -15.93 16.18 23.66
N LEU A 79 -16.50 15.49 24.65
CA LEU A 79 -16.48 14.02 24.72
C LEU A 79 -17.06 13.35 23.46
N SER A 80 -18.11 13.93 22.88
CA SER A 80 -18.70 13.41 21.63
C SER A 80 -17.78 13.61 20.42
N ALA A 81 -17.03 14.71 20.36
CA ALA A 81 -16.05 14.95 19.30
C ALA A 81 -14.85 14.02 19.42
N ILE A 82 -14.35 13.79 20.65
CA ILE A 82 -13.27 12.83 20.91
C ILE A 82 -13.66 11.43 20.43
N ILE A 83 -14.87 10.95 20.78
CA ILE A 83 -15.37 9.65 20.32
C ILE A 83 -15.46 9.59 18.79
N SER A 84 -16.00 10.64 18.17
CA SER A 84 -16.15 10.70 16.71
C SER A 84 -14.79 10.67 16.02
N ALA A 85 -13.81 11.41 16.54
CA ALA A 85 -12.44 11.46 16.03
C ALA A 85 -11.67 10.14 16.23
N SER A 86 -11.83 9.49 17.39
CA SER A 86 -11.26 8.14 17.60
C SER A 86 -11.81 7.14 16.59
N SER A 87 -13.10 7.24 16.21
CA SER A 87 -13.65 6.42 15.13
C SER A 87 -13.05 6.76 13.76
N LEU A 88 -12.73 8.03 13.46
CA LEU A 88 -12.06 8.42 12.21
C LEU A 88 -10.64 7.84 12.14
N SER A 89 -9.88 7.90 13.24
CA SER A 89 -8.52 7.34 13.31
C SER A 89 -8.47 5.83 13.04
N ILE A 90 -9.58 5.12 13.27
CA ILE A 90 -9.70 3.69 13.01
C ILE A 90 -10.15 3.41 11.56
N LEU A 91 -11.06 4.22 11.03
CA LEU A 91 -11.77 3.92 9.78
C LEU A 91 -11.25 4.66 8.55
N MET A 92 -10.28 5.56 8.72
CA MET A 92 -9.71 6.34 7.62
C MET A 92 -8.20 6.17 7.54
N ASN A 93 -7.66 6.11 6.34
CA ASN A 93 -6.24 6.01 6.01
C ASN A 93 -5.76 7.28 5.33
N TYR A 94 -4.67 7.82 5.83
CA TYR A 94 -3.93 8.94 5.26
C TYR A 94 -2.48 8.76 5.70
N ALA A 95 -1.67 8.11 4.86
CA ALA A 95 -0.32 7.71 5.26
C ALA A 95 0.60 8.92 5.49
N HIS A 96 0.45 9.96 4.68
CA HIS A 96 1.38 11.09 4.66
C HIS A 96 0.81 12.32 5.37
N GLY A 97 1.56 12.81 6.37
CA GLY A 97 1.25 14.06 7.06
C GLY A 97 -0.01 14.05 7.94
N ALA A 98 -0.02 14.88 8.97
CA ALA A 98 -1.19 15.00 9.86
C ALA A 98 -2.28 15.93 9.28
N PHE A 99 -1.93 16.80 8.33
CA PHE A 99 -2.84 17.81 7.78
C PHE A 99 -4.02 17.21 7.02
N LEU A 100 -3.87 16.00 6.43
CA LEU A 100 -4.94 15.30 5.74
C LEU A 100 -6.12 14.99 6.68
N ALA A 101 -5.88 14.89 7.99
CA ALA A 101 -6.93 14.72 9.00
C ALA A 101 -7.85 15.95 9.15
N VAL A 102 -7.46 17.13 8.69
CA VAL A 102 -8.27 18.36 8.80
C VAL A 102 -9.61 18.20 8.09
N LEU A 103 -9.61 17.61 6.89
CA LEU A 103 -10.82 17.43 6.09
C LEU A 103 -11.86 16.52 6.77
N PRO A 104 -11.52 15.29 7.21
CA PRO A 104 -12.48 14.42 7.90
C PRO A 104 -12.91 14.96 9.26
N VAL A 105 -12.02 15.60 10.01
CA VAL A 105 -12.38 16.25 11.28
C VAL A 105 -13.37 17.38 11.05
N PHE A 106 -13.10 18.24 10.05
CA PHE A 106 -13.98 19.36 9.73
C PHE A 106 -15.37 18.87 9.34
N PHE A 107 -15.50 17.95 8.38
CA PHE A 107 -16.80 17.45 7.96
C PHE A 107 -17.54 16.73 9.07
N THR A 108 -16.82 15.97 9.91
CA THR A 108 -17.40 15.30 11.08
C THR A 108 -18.02 16.31 12.03
N ILE A 109 -17.25 17.30 12.48
CA ILE A 109 -17.73 18.25 13.50
C ILE A 109 -18.74 19.23 12.90
N ALA A 110 -18.49 19.79 11.72
CA ALA A 110 -19.39 20.75 11.07
C ALA A 110 -20.78 20.13 10.79
N SER A 111 -20.86 18.84 10.44
CA SER A 111 -22.12 18.16 10.21
C SER A 111 -23.08 18.23 11.41
N LYS A 112 -22.56 18.26 12.65
CA LYS A 112 -23.36 18.39 13.89
C LYS A 112 -24.11 19.71 13.98
N TYR A 113 -23.61 20.74 13.30
CA TYR A 113 -24.13 22.11 13.35
C TYR A 113 -24.95 22.45 12.11
N VAL A 114 -24.53 21.95 10.94
CA VAL A 114 -25.19 22.22 9.65
C VAL A 114 -26.36 21.26 9.39
N LEU A 115 -26.14 19.95 9.54
CA LEU A 115 -27.10 18.92 9.14
C LEU A 115 -28.06 18.58 10.29
N THR A 116 -28.85 19.57 10.70
CA THR A 116 -29.74 19.47 11.87
C THR A 116 -31.23 19.61 11.53
N PHE A 117 -32.07 18.93 12.31
CA PHE A 117 -33.52 19.09 12.31
C PHE A 117 -33.99 19.34 13.74
N ARG A 118 -34.74 20.42 13.98
CA ARG A 118 -35.14 20.88 15.33
C ARG A 118 -33.95 21.02 16.29
N GLY A 119 -32.79 21.45 15.76
CA GLY A 119 -31.57 21.66 16.53
C GLY A 119 -30.83 20.37 16.93
N ARG A 120 -31.24 19.19 16.47
CA ARG A 120 -30.50 17.92 16.63
C ARG A 120 -29.92 17.47 15.30
N HIS A 121 -28.72 16.90 15.30
CA HIS A 121 -28.11 16.37 14.08
C HIS A 121 -28.89 15.17 13.54
N VAL A 122 -28.99 15.07 12.22
CA VAL A 122 -29.74 14.00 11.53
C VAL A 122 -28.81 12.90 11.02
N TYR A 123 -27.53 13.24 10.81
CA TYR A 123 -26.47 12.33 10.38
C TYR A 123 -25.62 11.91 11.57
N ASN A 124 -25.14 10.66 11.52
CA ASN A 124 -24.00 10.27 12.35
C ASN A 124 -22.80 11.14 11.93
N PRO A 125 -22.16 11.88 12.86
CA PRO A 125 -21.09 12.81 12.52
C PRO A 125 -19.90 12.13 11.82
N SER A 126 -19.44 10.99 12.36
CA SER A 126 -18.30 10.26 11.79
C SER A 126 -18.62 9.74 10.38
N LEU A 127 -19.85 9.25 10.16
CA LEU A 127 -20.28 8.80 8.84
C LEU A 127 -20.23 9.94 7.80
N ALA A 128 -20.74 11.12 8.16
CA ALA A 128 -20.67 12.29 7.29
C ALA A 128 -19.22 12.70 7.01
N GLY A 129 -18.36 12.65 8.04
CA GLY A 129 -16.93 12.89 7.90
C GLY A 129 -16.24 11.96 6.91
N ILE A 130 -16.45 10.65 7.05
CA ILE A 130 -15.88 9.62 6.17
C ILE A 130 -16.33 9.85 4.73
N VAL A 131 -17.65 9.88 4.47
CA VAL A 131 -18.19 9.96 3.11
C VAL A 131 -17.79 11.25 2.42
N LEU A 132 -17.93 12.41 3.08
CA LEU A 132 -17.57 13.68 2.47
C LEU A 132 -16.06 13.77 2.21
N SER A 133 -15.23 13.22 3.10
CA SER A 133 -13.79 13.17 2.86
C SER A 133 -13.43 12.29 1.68
N LEU A 134 -14.00 11.09 1.57
CA LEU A 134 -13.77 10.21 0.41
C LEU A 134 -14.19 10.87 -0.92
N LEU A 135 -15.26 11.68 -0.91
CA LEU A 135 -15.72 12.40 -2.10
C LEU A 135 -14.81 13.58 -2.49
N PHE A 136 -14.20 14.25 -1.50
CA PHE A 136 -13.47 15.51 -1.74
C PHE A 136 -11.95 15.41 -1.67
N SER A 137 -11.41 14.37 -1.04
CA SER A 137 -9.96 14.13 -0.90
C SER A 137 -9.32 13.41 -2.09
N GLN A 138 -10.13 13.06 -3.10
CA GLN A 138 -9.70 12.26 -4.26
C GLN A 138 -9.11 10.90 -3.84
N HIS A 139 -7.78 10.73 -3.96
CA HIS A 139 -7.07 9.49 -3.68
C HIS A 139 -6.09 9.63 -2.49
N MET A 140 -6.08 10.78 -1.81
CA MET A 140 -5.18 11.08 -0.69
C MET A 140 -5.70 10.56 0.66
N ILE A 141 -6.99 10.27 0.75
CA ILE A 141 -7.59 9.65 1.92
C ILE A 141 -8.43 8.47 1.44
N SER A 142 -8.18 7.29 2.00
CA SER A 142 -9.02 6.11 1.78
C SER A 142 -9.73 5.71 3.07
N ALA A 143 -10.74 4.85 2.97
CA ALA A 143 -11.19 4.12 4.15
C ALA A 143 -10.08 3.15 4.56
N ALA A 144 -9.96 2.87 5.86
CA ALA A 144 -8.94 1.95 6.37
C ALA A 144 -8.98 0.63 5.57
N PRO A 145 -7.91 0.32 4.82
CA PRO A 145 -7.90 -0.83 3.96
C PRO A 145 -8.20 -2.12 4.72
N ALA A 146 -8.89 -3.03 4.06
CA ALA A 146 -9.24 -4.35 4.54
C ALA A 146 -8.03 -5.10 5.15
N TYR A 147 -6.88 -5.00 4.49
CA TYR A 147 -5.67 -5.70 4.88
C TYR A 147 -5.02 -5.24 6.19
N GLN A 148 -5.28 -3.99 6.63
CA GLN A 148 -4.77 -3.47 7.90
C GLN A 148 -5.38 -4.18 9.11
N TRP A 149 -6.38 -5.03 8.89
CA TRP A 149 -7.05 -5.79 9.92
C TRP A 149 -6.58 -7.24 9.99
N GLY A 150 -5.65 -7.66 9.13
CA GLY A 150 -4.88 -8.88 9.30
C GLY A 150 -5.60 -10.20 8.99
N GLY A 151 -6.84 -10.18 8.48
CA GLY A 151 -7.58 -11.32 7.88
C GLY A 151 -7.77 -12.60 8.73
N SER A 152 -7.12 -12.72 9.89
CA SER A 152 -6.87 -13.98 10.57
C SER A 152 -7.92 -14.30 11.65
N PRO A 153 -8.00 -15.56 12.11
CA PRO A 153 -8.93 -16.00 13.16
C PRO A 153 -8.82 -15.23 14.49
N ALA A 154 -7.73 -14.49 14.74
CA ALA A 154 -7.55 -13.69 15.95
C ALA A 154 -8.44 -12.43 15.99
N VAL A 155 -8.86 -11.90 14.84
CA VAL A 155 -9.83 -10.79 14.74
C VAL A 155 -11.21 -11.22 15.27
N ALA A 156 -11.53 -12.52 15.17
CA ALA A 156 -12.77 -13.10 15.67
C ALA A 156 -12.89 -13.04 17.21
N VAL A 157 -11.78 -13.08 17.97
CA VAL A 157 -11.80 -12.93 19.44
C VAL A 157 -12.04 -11.47 19.85
N PHE A 158 -11.61 -10.52 19.02
CA PHE A 158 -11.68 -9.08 19.27
C PHE A 158 -13.07 -8.49 19.02
N ILE A 159 -13.78 -9.02 18.03
CA ILE A 159 -15.07 -8.51 17.57
C ILE A 159 -16.25 -9.17 18.29
N VAL A 160 -16.14 -10.46 18.63
CA VAL A 160 -17.25 -11.23 19.23
C VAL A 160 -17.43 -10.94 20.72
N SER A 161 -16.36 -10.60 21.46
CA SER A 161 -16.41 -10.70 22.93
C SER A 161 -16.79 -9.39 23.64
N ALA A 162 -16.36 -8.23 23.13
CA ALA A 162 -16.51 -6.95 23.86
C ALA A 162 -17.80 -6.17 23.53
N ALA A 163 -18.29 -6.26 22.28
CA ALA A 163 -19.43 -5.47 21.81
C ALA A 163 -20.80 -6.14 22.08
N LEU A 164 -20.84 -7.48 22.09
CA LEU A 164 -22.07 -8.26 22.25
C LEU A 164 -22.63 -8.27 23.69
N VAL A 165 -21.81 -8.15 24.74
CA VAL A 165 -22.27 -8.36 26.13
C VAL A 165 -22.68 -7.06 26.85
N LEU A 166 -22.14 -5.89 26.50
CA LEU A 166 -22.27 -4.71 27.36
C LEU A 166 -23.31 -3.65 26.95
N PHE A 167 -23.69 -3.52 25.67
CA PHE A 167 -24.44 -2.32 25.22
C PHE A 167 -25.68 -2.53 24.35
N VAL A 168 -25.75 -3.56 23.51
CA VAL A 168 -26.86 -3.70 22.55
C VAL A 168 -28.23 -3.85 23.25
N PHE A 169 -28.25 -4.49 24.43
CA PHE A 169 -29.49 -4.68 25.20
C PHE A 169 -29.98 -3.43 25.95
N ARG A 170 -29.20 -2.34 26.02
CA ARG A 170 -29.59 -1.12 26.76
C ARG A 170 -29.98 0.08 25.91
N ILE A 171 -29.68 0.08 24.60
CA ILE A 171 -29.87 1.24 23.71
C ILE A 171 -31.21 1.18 22.94
N GLY A 172 -31.88 0.02 22.93
CA GLY A 172 -33.22 -0.13 22.34
C GLY A 172 -33.26 -0.11 20.80
N ARG A 173 -32.13 -0.40 20.14
CA ARG A 173 -31.98 -0.39 18.67
C ARG A 173 -31.81 -1.78 18.05
N TRP A 174 -32.13 -2.84 18.80
CA TRP A 174 -32.02 -4.20 18.30
C TRP A 174 -32.85 -4.48 17.02
N PRO A 175 -34.06 -3.90 16.81
CA PRO A 175 -34.80 -4.12 15.56
C PRO A 175 -34.06 -3.62 14.32
N LEU A 176 -33.33 -2.50 14.43
CA LEU A 176 -32.49 -1.97 13.37
C LEU A 176 -31.35 -2.94 13.03
N ILE A 177 -30.64 -3.40 14.07
CA ILE A 177 -29.48 -4.30 13.93
C ILE A 177 -29.91 -5.60 13.27
N VAL A 178 -30.94 -6.26 13.81
CA VAL A 178 -31.43 -7.55 13.29
C VAL A 178 -31.91 -7.40 11.85
N SER A 179 -32.68 -6.33 11.55
CA SER A 179 -33.13 -6.09 10.19
C SER A 179 -31.98 -5.84 9.20
N PHE A 180 -30.98 -5.04 9.60
CA PHE A 180 -29.79 -4.81 8.78
C PHE A 180 -29.01 -6.11 8.56
N LEU A 181 -28.67 -6.85 9.62
CA LEU A 181 -27.90 -8.09 9.51
C LEU A 181 -28.58 -9.15 8.65
N VAL A 182 -29.90 -9.36 8.81
CA VAL A 182 -30.66 -10.32 7.99
C VAL A 182 -30.67 -9.88 6.52
N SER A 183 -30.93 -8.60 6.25
CA SER A 183 -30.97 -8.08 4.88
C SER A 183 -29.58 -8.08 4.23
N TYR A 184 -28.54 -7.77 4.99
CA TYR A 184 -27.16 -7.77 4.54
C TYR A 184 -26.65 -9.19 4.27
N ALA A 185 -27.02 -10.17 5.11
CA ALA A 185 -26.71 -11.58 4.87
C ALA A 185 -27.36 -12.08 3.56
N ALA A 186 -28.62 -11.71 3.31
CA ALA A 186 -29.27 -12.01 2.03
C ALA A 186 -28.55 -11.34 0.85
N ASN A 187 -28.13 -10.08 1.00
CA ASN A 187 -27.32 -9.36 0.01
C ASN A 187 -25.98 -10.08 -0.27
N VAL A 188 -25.23 -10.48 0.77
CA VAL A 188 -23.98 -11.27 0.60
C VAL A 188 -24.25 -12.58 -0.14
N ALA A 189 -25.31 -13.32 0.21
CA ALA A 189 -25.67 -14.56 -0.46
C ALA A 189 -26.01 -14.35 -1.95
N ILE A 190 -26.77 -13.29 -2.27
CA ILE A 190 -27.09 -12.91 -3.66
C ILE A 190 -25.81 -12.57 -4.43
N ARG A 191 -24.93 -11.75 -3.84
CA ARG A 191 -23.66 -11.37 -4.47
C ARG A 191 -22.76 -12.58 -4.69
N ALA A 192 -22.55 -13.40 -3.67
CA ALA A 192 -21.79 -14.64 -3.75
C ALA A 192 -22.30 -15.57 -4.85
N TYR A 193 -23.62 -15.69 -5.00
CA TYR A 193 -24.18 -16.46 -6.10
C TYR A 193 -23.90 -15.83 -7.47
N ILE A 194 -24.12 -14.53 -7.65
CA ILE A 194 -23.91 -13.82 -8.93
C ILE A 194 -22.43 -13.84 -9.33
N THR A 195 -21.52 -13.72 -8.38
CA THR A 195 -20.10 -13.48 -8.63
C THR A 195 -19.21 -14.70 -8.37
N ARG A 196 -19.80 -15.88 -8.17
CA ARG A 196 -19.09 -17.17 -7.98
C ARG A 196 -18.07 -17.51 -9.06
N HIS A 197 -18.18 -16.88 -10.22
CA HIS A 197 -17.27 -17.04 -11.35
C HIS A 197 -16.01 -16.15 -11.24
N HIS A 198 -16.01 -15.14 -10.37
CA HIS A 198 -14.89 -14.23 -10.14
C HIS A 198 -14.10 -14.60 -8.89
N VAL A 199 -14.80 -14.87 -7.78
CA VAL A 199 -14.20 -15.27 -6.50
C VAL A 199 -15.05 -16.36 -5.84
N PRO A 200 -14.43 -17.26 -5.05
CA PRO A 200 -15.15 -18.21 -4.23
C PRO A 200 -16.19 -17.52 -3.33
N PRO A 201 -17.43 -18.05 -3.23
CA PRO A 201 -18.48 -17.52 -2.37
C PRO A 201 -18.04 -17.26 -0.92
N GLU A 202 -17.17 -18.11 -0.40
CA GLU A 202 -16.66 -18.06 0.98
C GLU A 202 -15.85 -16.78 1.23
N MET A 203 -15.16 -16.24 0.23
CA MET A 203 -14.38 -15.00 0.36
C MET A 203 -15.28 -13.81 0.75
N LEU A 204 -16.46 -13.68 0.14
CA LEU A 204 -17.39 -12.59 0.45
C LEU A 204 -18.00 -12.73 1.85
N VAL A 205 -18.25 -13.98 2.28
CA VAL A 205 -18.80 -14.27 3.61
C VAL A 205 -17.75 -14.03 4.68
N LEU A 206 -16.59 -14.67 4.55
CA LEU A 206 -15.48 -14.53 5.49
C LEU A 206 -15.00 -13.08 5.54
N GLY A 207 -14.85 -12.43 4.38
CA GLY A 207 -14.41 -11.03 4.30
C GLY A 207 -15.35 -10.06 5.02
N THR A 208 -16.66 -10.34 5.02
CA THR A 208 -17.62 -9.57 5.82
C THR A 208 -17.41 -9.80 7.32
N LEU A 209 -17.26 -11.06 7.73
CA LEU A 209 -17.13 -11.45 9.14
C LEU A 209 -15.79 -11.05 9.76
N THR A 210 -14.76 -10.84 8.94
CA THR A 210 -13.45 -10.36 9.38
C THR A 210 -13.31 -8.85 9.28
N SER A 211 -14.24 -8.14 8.62
CA SER A 211 -14.17 -6.69 8.38
C SER A 211 -14.54 -5.87 9.63
N PRO A 212 -13.60 -5.17 10.29
CA PRO A 212 -13.93 -4.43 11.51
C PRO A 212 -14.74 -3.16 11.22
N ALA A 213 -14.57 -2.60 10.01
CA ALA A 213 -15.41 -1.54 9.49
C ALA A 213 -16.90 -1.93 9.47
N PHE A 214 -17.22 -3.18 9.11
CA PHE A 214 -18.59 -3.69 9.14
C PHE A 214 -19.19 -3.68 10.56
N TYR A 215 -18.43 -4.09 11.58
CA TYR A 215 -18.89 -4.12 12.96
C TYR A 215 -19.03 -2.72 13.57
N LEU A 216 -18.04 -1.84 13.36
CA LEU A 216 -18.11 -0.44 13.80
C LEU A 216 -19.28 0.29 13.12
N PHE A 217 -19.52 0.03 11.85
CA PHE A 217 -20.69 0.54 11.16
C PHE A 217 -22.00 0.04 11.80
N THR A 218 -22.13 -1.28 11.98
CA THR A 218 -23.37 -1.94 12.42
C THR A 218 -23.73 -1.59 13.87
N PHE A 219 -22.76 -1.65 14.78
CA PHE A 219 -23.01 -1.55 16.22
C PHE A 219 -22.81 -0.14 16.77
N PHE A 220 -22.14 0.74 16.04
CA PHE A 220 -21.84 2.10 16.50
C PHE A 220 -22.42 3.21 15.60
N MET A 221 -22.33 3.09 14.27
CA MET A 221 -22.76 4.19 13.39
C MET A 221 -24.27 4.23 13.17
N ILE A 222 -24.87 3.13 12.71
CA ILE A 222 -26.30 3.10 12.38
C ILE A 222 -27.20 3.09 13.62
N THR A 223 -26.69 2.60 14.74
CA THR A 223 -27.40 2.46 16.03
C THR A 223 -27.37 3.74 16.87
N ASP A 224 -26.67 4.79 16.43
CA ASP A 224 -26.58 6.05 17.16
C ASP A 224 -28.00 6.57 17.51
N PRO A 225 -28.34 6.72 18.81
CA PRO A 225 -29.67 7.14 19.22
C PRO A 225 -30.06 8.54 18.75
N GLY A 226 -29.07 9.40 18.51
CA GLY A 226 -29.28 10.76 18.01
C GLY A 226 -29.91 10.79 16.61
N THR A 227 -29.61 9.78 15.80
CA THR A 227 -29.86 9.78 14.35
C THR A 227 -30.79 8.66 13.91
N SER A 228 -30.85 7.55 14.62
CA SER A 228 -31.74 6.42 14.32
C SER A 228 -33.20 6.66 14.79
N PRO A 229 -34.21 6.18 14.04
CA PRO A 229 -35.64 6.43 14.35
C PRO A 229 -36.11 5.64 15.58
N PRO A 230 -36.84 6.24 16.54
CA PRO A 230 -37.21 5.56 17.78
C PRO A 230 -38.23 4.44 17.58
N ASN A 231 -39.04 4.50 16.51
CA ASN A 231 -40.07 3.50 16.22
C ASN A 231 -39.44 2.21 15.62
N PRO A 232 -39.69 1.02 16.19
CA PRO A 232 -39.19 -0.26 15.68
C PRO A 232 -39.50 -0.54 14.20
N ARG A 233 -40.68 -0.16 13.69
CA ARG A 233 -41.03 -0.38 12.26
C ARG A 233 -40.15 0.46 11.33
N LEU A 234 -39.87 1.70 11.74
CA LEU A 234 -38.97 2.58 10.99
C LEU A 234 -37.51 2.14 11.10
N GLN A 235 -37.13 1.52 12.22
CA GLN A 235 -35.82 0.88 12.37
C GLN A 235 -35.65 -0.28 11.39
N VAL A 236 -36.65 -1.15 11.27
CA VAL A 236 -36.64 -2.26 10.29
C VAL A 236 -36.57 -1.71 8.87
N ALA A 237 -37.40 -0.73 8.51
CA ALA A 237 -37.37 -0.12 7.18
C ALA A 237 -36.00 0.51 6.87
N MET A 238 -35.38 1.18 7.84
CA MET A 238 -34.04 1.76 7.68
C MET A 238 -32.97 0.69 7.48
N GLY A 239 -32.95 -0.37 8.29
CA GLY A 239 -31.99 -1.46 8.16
C GLY A 239 -32.07 -2.16 6.80
N PHE A 240 -33.27 -2.45 6.34
CA PHE A 240 -33.52 -2.99 5.00
C PHE A 240 -33.06 -2.05 3.89
N LEU A 241 -33.43 -0.76 3.95
CA LEU A 241 -33.11 0.21 2.90
C LEU A 241 -31.60 0.43 2.76
N VAL A 242 -30.86 0.46 3.87
CA VAL A 242 -29.38 0.55 3.84
C VAL A 242 -28.80 -0.67 3.11
N ALA A 243 -29.23 -1.89 3.46
CA ALA A 243 -28.74 -3.11 2.81
C ALA A 243 -29.13 -3.19 1.33
N LEU A 244 -30.31 -2.69 0.94
CA LEU A 244 -30.76 -2.63 -0.44
C LEU A 244 -29.92 -1.67 -1.29
N ILE A 245 -29.67 -0.47 -0.79
CA ILE A 245 -28.82 0.51 -1.50
C ILE A 245 -27.38 0.00 -1.60
N ASP A 246 -26.86 -0.64 -0.54
CA ASP A 246 -25.56 -1.29 -0.57
C ASP A 246 -25.45 -2.33 -1.71
N LEU A 247 -26.44 -3.22 -1.83
CA LEU A 247 -26.51 -4.19 -2.93
C LEU A 247 -26.49 -3.52 -4.31
N ILE A 248 -27.23 -2.41 -4.47
CA ILE A 248 -27.26 -1.64 -5.72
C ILE A 248 -25.88 -1.04 -6.04
N LEU A 249 -25.19 -0.47 -5.04
CA LEU A 249 -23.86 0.13 -5.24
C LEU A 249 -22.81 -0.92 -5.64
N HIS A 250 -22.93 -2.15 -5.14
CA HIS A 250 -22.06 -3.25 -5.57
C HIS A 250 -22.19 -3.60 -7.06
N ARG A 251 -23.34 -3.34 -7.70
CA ARG A 251 -23.50 -3.53 -9.15
C ARG A 251 -22.59 -2.62 -9.97
N PHE A 252 -22.18 -1.48 -9.40
CA PHE A 252 -21.34 -0.46 -10.03
C PHE A 252 -19.89 -0.51 -9.55
N TYR A 253 -19.44 -1.63 -8.96
CA TYR A 253 -18.08 -1.80 -8.46
C TYR A 253 -17.61 -0.68 -7.52
N THR A 254 -18.54 -0.10 -6.76
CA THR A 254 -18.23 0.99 -5.82
C THR A 254 -17.49 0.43 -4.60
N LEU A 255 -16.44 1.12 -4.14
CA LEU A 255 -15.75 0.83 -2.87
C LEU A 255 -16.51 1.46 -1.70
N ASN A 256 -16.32 0.97 -0.47
CA ASN A 256 -16.90 1.60 0.74
C ASN A 256 -18.43 1.76 0.73
N THR A 257 -19.13 0.86 0.04
CA THR A 257 -20.58 0.90 -0.24
C THR A 257 -21.46 1.07 1.00
N ILE A 258 -21.14 0.41 2.11
CA ILE A 258 -21.94 0.46 3.35
C ILE A 258 -22.04 1.89 3.89
N PHE A 259 -20.95 2.68 3.79
CA PHE A 259 -20.93 4.07 4.25
C PHE A 259 -21.75 4.96 3.31
N TYR A 260 -21.59 4.79 1.99
CA TYR A 260 -22.40 5.51 1.00
C TYR A 260 -23.89 5.18 1.12
N ALA A 261 -24.25 3.92 1.29
CA ALA A 261 -25.62 3.47 1.43
C ALA A 261 -26.29 4.10 2.65
N ALA A 262 -25.64 4.07 3.81
CA ALA A 262 -26.15 4.76 4.99
C ALA A 262 -26.28 6.26 4.76
N PHE A 263 -25.28 6.90 4.17
CA PHE A 263 -25.31 8.33 3.90
C PHE A 263 -26.49 8.72 3.01
N VAL A 264 -26.81 7.94 1.96
CA VAL A 264 -28.00 8.12 1.13
C VAL A 264 -29.28 7.99 1.95
N VAL A 265 -29.41 6.96 2.80
CA VAL A 265 -30.59 6.78 3.66
C VAL A 265 -30.77 7.95 4.64
N PHE A 266 -29.69 8.41 5.27
CA PHE A 266 -29.74 9.59 6.15
C PHE A 266 -30.08 10.87 5.37
N SER A 267 -29.63 11.00 4.13
CA SER A 267 -29.98 12.10 3.22
C SER A 267 -31.46 12.10 2.88
N LEU A 268 -32.01 10.95 2.48
CA LEU A 268 -33.43 10.79 2.19
C LEU A 268 -34.28 11.08 3.43
N ARG A 269 -33.85 10.61 4.61
CA ARG A 269 -34.52 10.93 5.88
C ARG A 269 -34.45 12.43 6.19
N PHE A 270 -33.30 13.06 6.00
CA PHE A 270 -33.14 14.51 6.20
C PHE A 270 -34.09 15.30 5.32
N ALA A 271 -34.17 14.97 4.03
CA ALA A 271 -35.11 15.58 3.09
C ALA A 271 -36.56 15.32 3.50
N TYR A 272 -36.92 14.08 3.83
CA TYR A 272 -38.26 13.70 4.28
C TYR A 272 -38.71 14.50 5.50
N LEU A 273 -37.87 14.64 6.53
CA LEU A 273 -38.22 15.38 7.75
C LEU A 273 -38.51 16.87 7.46
N HIS A 274 -37.76 17.49 6.55
CA HIS A 274 -37.96 18.88 6.16
C HIS A 274 -39.19 19.06 5.25
N ILE A 275 -39.35 18.19 4.24
CA ILE A 275 -40.49 18.19 3.31
C ILE A 275 -41.78 17.89 4.06
N HIS A 276 -41.82 16.84 4.87
CA HIS A 276 -43.00 16.49 5.65
C HIS A 276 -43.41 17.64 6.55
N ARG A 277 -42.47 18.28 7.25
CA ARG A 277 -42.78 19.46 8.06
C ARG A 277 -43.39 20.58 7.22
N PHE A 278 -42.81 20.86 6.07
CA PHE A 278 -43.31 21.87 5.14
C PHE A 278 -44.74 21.57 4.65
N VAL A 279 -45.05 20.32 4.37
CA VAL A 279 -46.37 19.89 3.86
C VAL A 279 -47.43 19.83 4.96
N THR A 280 -47.09 19.34 6.16
CA THR A 280 -48.06 19.14 7.24
C THR A 280 -48.35 20.40 8.06
N ASP A 281 -47.41 21.34 8.13
CA ASP A 281 -47.58 22.59 8.88
C ASP A 281 -48.16 23.68 7.97
N LYS A 282 -49.47 23.63 7.72
CA LYS A 282 -50.22 24.59 6.86
C LYS A 282 -50.50 25.95 7.51
N SER A 283 -49.94 26.23 8.68
CA SER A 283 -50.15 27.51 9.41
C SER A 283 -49.33 28.67 8.82
N GLU A 284 -49.60 29.93 9.18
CA GLU A 284 -48.73 31.08 8.82
C GLU A 284 -47.25 30.87 9.24
N ARG A 285 -46.98 30.01 10.24
CA ARG A 285 -45.62 29.58 10.61
C ARG A 285 -44.95 28.69 9.57
N GLY A 286 -45.72 27.97 8.74
CA GLY A 286 -45.23 27.23 7.57
C GLY A 286 -44.67 28.17 6.48
N ARG A 287 -45.21 29.38 6.34
CA ARG A 287 -44.62 30.44 5.47
C ARG A 287 -43.38 31.09 6.09
N GLN A 288 -43.30 31.22 7.43
CA GLN A 288 -42.04 31.51 8.14
C GLN A 288 -41.00 30.38 8.07
N SER A 289 -41.35 29.18 7.59
CA SER A 289 -40.36 28.14 7.31
C SER A 289 -39.35 28.57 6.23
N MET A 290 -39.72 29.47 5.30
CA MET A 290 -38.75 30.12 4.39
C MET A 290 -37.80 31.08 5.11
N SER A 291 -38.25 31.82 6.15
CA SER A 291 -37.36 32.64 6.97
C SER A 291 -36.50 31.79 7.91
N THR A 292 -36.97 30.60 8.30
CA THR A 292 -36.20 29.60 9.04
C THR A 292 -35.17 28.91 8.15
N GLY A 293 -35.51 28.63 6.88
CA GLY A 293 -34.58 28.17 5.85
C GLY A 293 -33.50 29.20 5.56
N ARG A 294 -33.86 30.50 5.43
CA ARG A 294 -32.90 31.61 5.36
C ARG A 294 -32.04 31.72 6.62
N HIS A 295 -32.60 31.53 7.81
CA HIS A 295 -31.81 31.53 9.05
C HIS A 295 -30.86 30.34 9.15
N VAL A 296 -31.29 29.14 8.76
CA VAL A 296 -30.43 27.94 8.73
C VAL A 296 -29.36 28.08 7.66
N LEU A 297 -29.69 28.59 6.47
CA LEU A 297 -28.71 28.94 5.43
C LEU A 297 -27.75 30.03 5.91
N ALA A 298 -28.23 31.08 6.56
CA ALA A 298 -27.39 32.15 7.10
C ALA A 298 -26.50 31.67 8.25
N GLN A 299 -26.97 30.74 9.09
CA GLN A 299 -26.16 30.09 10.13
C GLN A 299 -25.18 29.07 9.56
N SER A 300 -25.51 28.42 8.44
CA SER A 300 -24.66 27.44 7.78
C SER A 300 -23.66 28.08 6.81
N ALA A 301 -23.95 29.27 6.29
CA ALA A 301 -23.13 29.95 5.30
C ALA A 301 -21.67 30.17 5.74
N PRO A 302 -21.37 30.55 7.00
CA PRO A 302 -19.99 30.62 7.48
C PRO A 302 -19.28 29.26 7.46
N LEU A 303 -19.99 28.18 7.84
CA LEU A 303 -19.42 26.82 7.82
C LEU A 303 -19.24 26.30 6.39
N ILE A 304 -20.18 26.61 5.49
CA ILE A 304 -20.04 26.30 4.06
C ILE A 304 -18.85 27.07 3.49
N LEU A 305 -18.71 28.36 3.81
CA LEU A 305 -17.59 29.17 3.37
C LEU A 305 -16.26 28.64 3.92
N ILE A 306 -16.18 28.32 5.21
CA ILE A 306 -14.99 27.70 5.80
C ILE A 306 -14.70 26.36 5.11
N GLY A 307 -15.72 25.53 4.87
CA GLY A 307 -15.56 24.27 4.14
C GLY A 307 -15.04 24.48 2.73
N VAL A 308 -15.56 25.47 2.00
CA VAL A 308 -15.06 25.86 0.68
C VAL A 308 -13.63 26.37 0.76
N LEU A 309 -13.28 27.19 1.75
CA LEU A 309 -11.91 27.67 1.97
C LEU A 309 -10.95 26.53 2.36
N ILE A 310 -11.39 25.57 3.17
CA ILE A 310 -10.62 24.35 3.48
C ILE A 310 -10.43 23.54 2.22
N LEU A 311 -11.45 23.38 1.38
CA LEU A 311 -11.33 22.66 0.11
C LEU A 311 -10.43 23.40 -0.88
N ILE A 312 -10.51 24.72 -0.96
CA ILE A 312 -9.60 25.55 -1.77
C ILE A 312 -8.18 25.46 -1.23
N GLY A 313 -7.99 25.51 0.10
CA GLY A 313 -6.70 25.35 0.75
C GLY A 313 -6.13 23.95 0.56
N PHE A 314 -6.95 22.91 0.69
CA PHE A 314 -6.60 21.51 0.44
C PHE A 314 -6.18 21.31 -1.01
N ARG A 315 -7.02 21.77 -1.97
CA ARG A 315 -6.68 21.77 -3.40
C ARG A 315 -5.54 22.71 -3.74
N GLY A 316 -5.31 23.74 -2.93
CA GLY A 316 -4.24 24.71 -3.09
C GLY A 316 -2.91 24.12 -2.66
N MET A 317 -2.85 23.45 -1.50
CA MET A 317 -1.65 22.72 -1.05
C MET A 317 -1.32 21.60 -2.03
N TYR A 318 -2.32 20.77 -2.36
CA TYR A 318 -2.18 19.67 -3.31
C TYR A 318 -1.88 20.16 -4.74
N GLY A 319 -2.65 21.14 -5.22
CA GLY A 319 -2.48 21.74 -6.53
C GLY A 319 -1.23 22.61 -6.65
N SER A 320 -0.69 23.14 -5.55
CA SER A 320 0.59 23.88 -5.54
C SER A 320 1.79 22.98 -5.74
N GLN A 321 1.67 21.72 -5.30
CA GLN A 321 2.65 20.67 -5.58
C GLN A 321 2.59 20.23 -7.06
N MET A 322 1.42 20.35 -7.70
CA MET A 322 1.28 20.19 -9.16
C MET A 322 1.60 21.49 -9.94
N SER A 323 1.42 22.68 -9.36
CA SER A 323 1.70 23.98 -9.98
C SER A 323 3.18 24.34 -9.82
N GLY A 324 3.99 23.38 -10.21
CA GLY A 324 5.42 23.47 -10.42
C GLY A 324 5.83 22.52 -11.54
N MET A 325 4.88 22.06 -12.38
CA MET A 325 5.22 21.48 -13.68
C MET A 325 5.94 22.56 -14.49
N ARG A 326 7.24 22.71 -14.26
CA ARG A 326 8.13 23.22 -15.29
C ARG A 326 7.83 22.35 -16.49
N ASN A 327 7.64 22.98 -17.65
CA ASN A 327 7.80 22.24 -18.89
C ASN A 327 9.19 21.64 -18.80
N VAL A 328 9.25 20.33 -18.58
CA VAL A 328 10.50 19.60 -18.59
C VAL A 328 11.14 19.90 -19.96
N PRO A 329 12.39 20.37 -20.02
CA PRO A 329 12.97 20.85 -21.27
C PRO A 329 13.25 19.71 -22.27
N PHE A 330 13.00 18.47 -21.87
CA PHE A 330 13.06 17.28 -22.71
C PHE A 330 11.68 16.64 -22.94
N GLN A 331 11.61 15.77 -23.96
CA GLN A 331 10.44 14.96 -24.27
C GLN A 331 10.88 13.52 -24.51
N LEU A 332 10.16 12.56 -23.91
CA LEU A 332 10.31 11.15 -24.25
C LEU A 332 9.67 10.89 -25.62
N ARG A 333 10.47 10.41 -26.58
CA ARG A 333 10.00 10.02 -27.91
C ARG A 333 10.17 8.53 -28.09
N GLY A 334 9.07 7.84 -28.40
CA GLY A 334 9.12 6.43 -28.74
C GLY A 334 9.94 6.20 -30.01
N ILE A 335 10.89 5.28 -29.94
CA ILE A 335 11.67 4.84 -31.10
C ILE A 335 10.97 3.63 -31.74
N PRO A 336 10.64 3.65 -33.04
CA PRO A 336 9.99 2.53 -33.70
C PRO A 336 10.82 1.25 -33.63
N THR A 337 10.18 0.10 -33.41
CA THR A 337 10.86 -1.21 -33.33
C THR A 337 11.55 -1.59 -34.64
N GLN A 338 11.07 -1.12 -35.79
CA GLN A 338 11.74 -1.33 -37.08
C GLN A 338 13.04 -0.54 -37.19
N HIS A 339 13.12 0.62 -36.53
CA HIS A 339 14.34 1.41 -36.47
C HIS A 339 15.30 0.87 -35.42
N SER A 340 14.79 0.56 -34.22
CA SER A 340 15.63 0.10 -33.13
C SER A 340 16.14 -1.33 -33.28
N GLY A 341 15.43 -2.19 -34.01
CA GLY A 341 15.75 -3.62 -34.06
C GLY A 341 15.30 -4.39 -32.81
N LEU A 342 14.78 -3.71 -31.79
CA LEU A 342 14.19 -4.32 -30.60
C LEU A 342 12.77 -4.80 -30.94
N GLN A 343 12.64 -6.08 -31.29
CA GLN A 343 11.38 -6.71 -31.64
C GLN A 343 11.05 -7.85 -30.67
N GLY A 344 9.77 -8.15 -30.51
CA GLY A 344 9.34 -9.27 -29.69
C GLY A 344 7.99 -9.80 -30.12
N ARG A 345 7.90 -11.11 -30.28
CA ARG A 345 6.67 -11.84 -30.55
C ARG A 345 6.06 -12.34 -29.24
N PRO A 346 4.73 -12.48 -29.16
CA PRO A 346 4.08 -13.15 -28.04
C PRO A 346 4.65 -14.57 -27.83
N GLY A 347 4.89 -14.95 -26.58
CA GLY A 347 5.34 -16.28 -26.20
C GLY A 347 4.21 -17.16 -25.66
N ASP A 348 4.59 -18.35 -25.20
CA ASP A 348 3.71 -19.39 -24.67
C ASP A 348 3.95 -19.68 -23.17
N LEU A 349 4.79 -18.88 -22.49
CA LEU A 349 5.25 -19.18 -21.12
C LEU A 349 4.09 -19.35 -20.13
N LEU A 350 3.08 -18.49 -20.22
CA LEU A 350 1.90 -18.56 -19.34
C LEU A 350 1.12 -19.86 -19.54
N ALA A 351 1.08 -20.41 -20.75
CA ALA A 351 0.42 -21.69 -21.02
C ALA A 351 1.18 -22.90 -20.45
N LYS A 352 2.47 -22.72 -20.09
CA LYS A 352 3.31 -23.74 -19.47
C LYS A 352 3.21 -23.78 -17.95
N VAL A 353 2.66 -22.74 -17.32
CA VAL A 353 2.43 -22.69 -15.87
C VAL A 353 1.53 -23.85 -15.46
N ASP A 354 1.79 -24.44 -14.30
CA ASP A 354 0.92 -25.48 -13.74
C ASP A 354 -0.53 -24.97 -13.72
N PRO A 355 -1.52 -25.69 -14.26
CA PRO A 355 -2.90 -25.20 -14.35
C PRO A 355 -3.49 -24.74 -13.01
N ARG A 356 -2.99 -25.28 -11.89
CA ARG A 356 -3.39 -24.87 -10.53
C ARG A 356 -2.92 -23.47 -10.15
N MET A 357 -1.92 -22.93 -10.85
CA MET A 357 -1.36 -21.58 -10.63
C MET A 357 -1.77 -20.58 -11.72
N ALA A 358 -2.56 -21.00 -12.72
CA ALA A 358 -2.86 -20.18 -13.90
C ALA A 358 -3.42 -18.78 -13.57
N ASN A 359 -4.24 -18.67 -12.52
CA ASN A 359 -4.87 -17.41 -12.09
C ASN A 359 -3.87 -16.35 -11.58
N VAL A 360 -2.70 -16.78 -11.08
CA VAL A 360 -1.65 -15.90 -10.55
C VAL A 360 -0.36 -15.96 -11.36
N GLY A 361 -0.28 -16.89 -12.31
CA GLY A 361 0.92 -17.12 -13.11
C GLY A 361 1.41 -15.86 -13.80
N LYS A 362 0.49 -15.02 -14.28
CA LYS A 362 0.85 -13.75 -14.94
C LYS A 362 1.56 -12.78 -14.00
N TRP A 363 1.08 -12.64 -12.76
CA TRP A 363 1.72 -11.80 -11.74
C TRP A 363 3.07 -12.39 -11.33
N LEU A 364 3.09 -13.69 -11.01
CA LEU A 364 4.31 -14.37 -10.57
C LEU A 364 5.43 -14.36 -11.61
N LEU A 365 5.10 -14.43 -12.90
CA LEU A 365 6.06 -14.41 -14.01
C LEU A 365 6.50 -13.00 -14.42
N SER A 366 5.77 -11.95 -14.05
CA SER A 366 6.11 -10.57 -14.43
C SER A 366 6.98 -9.86 -13.40
N VAL A 367 7.00 -10.31 -12.15
CA VAL A 367 7.87 -9.74 -11.12
C VAL A 367 9.33 -9.94 -11.55
N GLY A 368 10.10 -8.86 -11.61
CA GLY A 368 11.49 -8.88 -12.08
C GLY A 368 11.67 -8.67 -13.59
N ASP A 369 10.60 -8.47 -14.37
CA ASP A 369 10.76 -8.09 -15.78
C ASP A 369 11.39 -6.68 -15.86
N GLY A 370 12.52 -6.57 -16.57
CA GLY A 370 13.32 -5.37 -16.58
C GLY A 370 14.17 -5.18 -17.84
N ALA A 371 14.77 -4.00 -17.91
CA ALA A 371 15.77 -3.63 -18.90
C ALA A 371 17.05 -3.24 -18.16
N PHE A 372 18.17 -3.78 -18.61
CA PHE A 372 19.47 -3.66 -17.96
C PHE A 372 20.46 -3.15 -18.99
N VAL A 373 21.36 -2.26 -18.57
CA VAL A 373 22.25 -1.54 -19.48
C VAL A 373 23.70 -1.62 -19.01
N ALA A 374 24.61 -1.87 -19.95
CA ALA A 374 26.06 -1.86 -19.76
C ALA A 374 26.76 -1.68 -21.09
N ASP A 375 27.99 -1.19 -21.12
CA ASP A 375 28.86 -1.18 -22.31
C ASP A 375 29.63 -2.51 -22.34
N VAL A 376 29.09 -3.54 -22.99
CA VAL A 376 29.62 -4.92 -22.87
C VAL A 376 30.82 -5.19 -23.77
N ASN A 377 31.09 -4.28 -24.72
CA ASN A 377 32.18 -4.36 -25.69
C ASN A 377 33.13 -3.16 -25.61
N ASN A 378 33.05 -2.36 -24.54
CA ASN A 378 33.91 -1.22 -24.27
C ASN A 378 34.06 -0.24 -25.45
N ASP A 379 32.97 -0.02 -26.19
CA ASP A 379 32.96 0.91 -27.34
C ASP A 379 32.43 2.31 -26.99
N GLY A 380 32.05 2.51 -25.72
CA GLY A 380 31.51 3.72 -25.16
C GLY A 380 30.01 3.87 -25.35
N TRP A 381 29.32 2.90 -25.96
CA TRP A 381 27.88 2.94 -26.18
C TRP A 381 27.17 1.92 -25.30
N MET A 382 26.17 2.39 -24.54
CA MET A 382 25.40 1.50 -23.66
C MET A 382 24.57 0.50 -24.47
N ASP A 383 24.81 -0.78 -24.22
CA ASP A 383 24.07 -1.93 -24.72
C ASP A 383 22.87 -2.24 -23.83
N VAL A 384 21.96 -3.08 -24.32
CA VAL A 384 20.70 -3.39 -23.63
C VAL A 384 20.47 -4.88 -23.51
N PHE A 385 20.23 -5.36 -22.31
CA PHE A 385 19.70 -6.68 -22.02
C PHE A 385 18.23 -6.58 -21.57
N LEU A 386 17.37 -7.41 -22.15
CA LEU A 386 15.93 -7.46 -21.82
C LEU A 386 15.53 -8.87 -21.37
N THR A 387 14.88 -8.99 -20.21
CA THR A 387 14.37 -10.26 -19.68
C THR A 387 13.17 -10.77 -20.47
N ASN A 388 12.11 -9.98 -20.60
CA ASN A 388 10.96 -10.23 -21.47
C ASN A 388 10.37 -11.66 -21.34
N PRO A 389 10.04 -12.15 -20.13
CA PRO A 389 9.66 -13.56 -19.91
C PRO A 389 8.43 -13.99 -20.71
N MET A 390 7.51 -13.05 -20.98
CA MET A 390 6.28 -13.32 -21.73
C MET A 390 6.44 -13.33 -23.26
N LYS A 391 7.65 -13.09 -23.79
CA LYS A 391 7.93 -13.16 -25.23
C LYS A 391 8.28 -14.58 -25.69
N HIS A 392 8.24 -14.77 -27.01
CA HIS A 392 8.65 -16.02 -27.66
C HIS A 392 10.07 -16.42 -27.19
N PRO A 393 10.39 -17.72 -27.04
CA PRO A 393 11.73 -18.15 -26.57
C PRO A 393 12.90 -17.58 -27.38
N ASP A 394 12.71 -17.38 -28.69
CA ASP A 394 13.70 -16.69 -29.51
C ASP A 394 13.86 -15.21 -29.16
N ASP A 395 12.91 -14.52 -28.56
CA ASP A 395 12.96 -13.07 -28.32
C ASP A 395 13.14 -12.73 -26.81
N ARG A 396 13.00 -13.74 -25.95
CA ARG A 396 13.20 -13.67 -24.49
C ARG A 396 14.69 -13.62 -24.14
N ALA A 397 15.03 -12.97 -23.02
CA ALA A 397 16.37 -12.94 -22.43
C ALA A 397 17.44 -12.66 -23.48
N ALA A 398 17.44 -11.44 -24.00
CA ALA A 398 18.23 -11.08 -25.17
C ALA A 398 19.12 -9.87 -24.88
N LEU A 399 20.41 -10.03 -25.19
CA LEU A 399 21.42 -8.96 -25.21
C LEU A 399 21.49 -8.35 -26.61
N TYR A 400 21.54 -7.03 -26.67
CA TYR A 400 21.65 -6.27 -27.90
C TYR A 400 22.75 -5.22 -27.80
N LEU A 401 23.69 -5.25 -28.75
CA LEU A 401 24.73 -4.24 -28.90
C LEU A 401 24.16 -2.98 -29.54
N ASN A 402 24.52 -1.84 -28.99
CA ASN A 402 24.20 -0.55 -29.54
C ASN A 402 25.06 -0.28 -30.78
N ARG A 403 24.41 -0.03 -31.91
CA ARG A 403 25.01 0.36 -33.19
C ARG A 403 24.81 1.83 -33.49
N GLY A 404 24.42 2.60 -32.48
CA GLY A 404 24.29 4.05 -32.54
C GLY A 404 22.97 4.48 -33.14
N ALA A 405 22.64 5.75 -32.91
CA ALA A 405 21.37 6.32 -33.37
C ALA A 405 20.15 5.47 -32.98
N PHE A 406 20.18 4.86 -31.78
CA PHE A 406 19.15 3.96 -31.26
C PHE A 406 18.90 2.70 -32.11
N ARG A 407 19.91 2.20 -32.82
CA ARG A 407 19.86 0.90 -33.53
C ARG A 407 20.57 -0.15 -32.69
N PHE A 408 19.97 -1.33 -32.55
CA PHE A 408 20.47 -2.39 -31.70
C PHE A 408 20.59 -3.69 -32.50
N GLU A 409 21.69 -4.41 -32.30
CA GLU A 409 21.97 -5.69 -32.93
C GLU A 409 22.07 -6.79 -31.88
N ARG A 410 21.29 -7.87 -32.05
CA ARG A 410 21.26 -8.95 -31.08
C ARG A 410 22.53 -9.79 -31.08
N VAL A 411 23.04 -10.12 -29.90
CA VAL A 411 24.17 -11.05 -29.71
C VAL A 411 23.67 -12.44 -29.36
N PRO A 412 24.16 -13.50 -30.03
CA PRO A 412 23.84 -14.87 -29.65
C PRO A 412 24.64 -15.28 -28.39
N VAL A 413 23.92 -15.57 -27.31
CA VAL A 413 24.50 -16.17 -26.09
C VAL A 413 23.87 -17.54 -25.87
N PRO A 414 24.61 -18.66 -26.05
CA PRO A 414 24.05 -20.01 -26.00
C PRO A 414 23.30 -20.33 -24.70
N VAL A 415 23.82 -19.87 -23.55
CA VAL A 415 23.23 -20.11 -22.23
C VAL A 415 21.86 -19.45 -22.09
N LEU A 416 21.71 -18.21 -22.59
CA LEU A 416 20.42 -17.52 -22.60
C LEU A 416 19.38 -18.29 -23.42
N ARG A 417 19.79 -18.82 -24.58
CA ARG A 417 18.92 -19.64 -25.43
C ARG A 417 18.49 -20.91 -24.70
N GLU A 418 19.40 -21.57 -24.00
CA GLU A 418 19.06 -22.78 -23.24
C GLU A 418 17.98 -22.51 -22.18
N ILE A 419 18.15 -21.45 -21.38
CA ILE A 419 17.20 -21.06 -20.34
C ILE A 419 15.85 -20.67 -20.95
N ALA A 420 15.86 -19.87 -22.03
CA ALA A 420 14.65 -19.39 -22.68
C ALA A 420 13.77 -20.52 -23.23
N TYR A 421 14.37 -21.60 -23.73
CA TYR A 421 13.66 -22.75 -24.29
C TYR A 421 13.25 -23.81 -23.26
N HIS A 422 13.90 -23.85 -22.09
CA HIS A 422 13.65 -24.83 -21.03
C HIS A 422 13.30 -24.20 -19.67
N PRO A 423 12.31 -23.31 -19.60
CA PRO A 423 11.97 -22.60 -18.37
C PRO A 423 11.51 -23.54 -17.24
N GLU A 424 10.92 -24.69 -17.57
CA GLU A 424 10.40 -25.64 -16.59
C GLU A 424 11.52 -26.31 -15.77
N SER A 425 12.71 -26.49 -16.36
CA SER A 425 13.85 -27.14 -15.72
C SER A 425 14.96 -26.15 -15.32
N ARG A 426 15.13 -25.06 -16.06
CA ARG A 426 16.18 -24.06 -15.82
C ARG A 426 15.70 -22.86 -14.98
N GLY A 427 14.39 -22.60 -14.92
CA GLY A 427 13.82 -21.40 -14.32
C GLY A 427 13.61 -20.28 -15.34
N VAL A 428 13.20 -19.12 -14.87
CA VAL A 428 12.93 -17.92 -15.69
C VAL A 428 13.87 -16.81 -15.22
N ILE A 429 14.55 -16.15 -16.15
CA ILE A 429 15.35 -14.97 -15.82
C ILE A 429 14.40 -13.85 -15.39
N ALA A 430 14.58 -13.38 -14.17
CA ALA A 430 13.77 -12.37 -13.52
C ALA A 430 14.61 -11.16 -13.09
N GLY A 431 15.87 -11.06 -13.50
CA GLY A 431 16.72 -9.91 -13.24
C GLY A 431 18.10 -10.13 -13.85
N ALA A 432 18.86 -9.05 -13.99
CA ALA A 432 20.24 -9.10 -14.44
C ALA A 432 21.08 -8.02 -13.75
N LEU A 433 22.36 -8.28 -13.61
CA LEU A 433 23.33 -7.33 -13.09
C LEU A 433 24.59 -7.43 -13.94
N PHE A 434 25.00 -6.29 -14.50
CA PHE A 434 26.29 -6.15 -15.14
C PHE A 434 27.28 -5.54 -14.16
N TYR A 435 28.43 -6.18 -13.98
CA TYR A 435 29.50 -5.72 -13.10
C TYR A 435 30.81 -6.42 -13.48
N ASP A 436 31.94 -5.82 -13.14
CA ASP A 436 33.27 -6.37 -13.42
C ASP A 436 33.68 -7.31 -12.27
N ALA A 437 33.52 -8.63 -12.46
CA ALA A 437 33.67 -9.59 -11.35
C ALA A 437 35.13 -10.03 -11.13
N ASP A 438 35.98 -9.97 -12.16
CA ASP A 438 37.40 -10.27 -12.08
C ASP A 438 38.34 -9.05 -12.24
N ASN A 439 37.78 -7.85 -12.27
CA ASN A 439 38.51 -6.57 -12.41
C ASN A 439 39.33 -6.49 -13.72
N ASP A 440 38.85 -7.09 -14.81
CA ASP A 440 39.54 -7.08 -16.11
C ASP A 440 39.11 -5.92 -17.04
N GLY A 441 38.05 -5.21 -16.63
CA GLY A 441 37.53 -4.02 -17.31
C GLY A 441 36.45 -4.29 -18.35
N ASP A 442 35.98 -5.52 -18.53
CA ASP A 442 34.69 -5.77 -19.19
C ASP A 442 33.59 -6.21 -18.18
N PRO A 443 32.31 -5.88 -18.43
CA PRO A 443 31.26 -6.24 -17.49
C PRO A 443 30.82 -7.69 -17.71
N ASP A 444 30.96 -8.49 -16.66
CA ASP A 444 30.33 -9.80 -16.53
C ASP A 444 28.82 -9.68 -16.31
N LEU A 445 28.09 -10.78 -16.55
CA LEU A 445 26.63 -10.80 -16.45
C LEU A 445 26.16 -11.83 -15.43
N LEU A 446 25.64 -11.35 -14.30
CA LEU A 446 24.86 -12.15 -13.37
C LEU A 446 23.38 -12.10 -13.74
N LEU A 447 22.74 -13.26 -13.80
CA LEU A 447 21.31 -13.43 -14.05
C LEU A 447 20.64 -13.95 -12.78
N SER A 448 19.68 -13.19 -12.28
CA SER A 448 18.78 -13.65 -11.22
C SER A 448 17.68 -14.50 -11.84
N LEU A 449 17.48 -15.71 -11.29
CA LEU A 449 16.48 -16.63 -11.80
C LEU A 449 15.36 -16.86 -10.78
N GLY A 450 14.13 -16.70 -11.27
CA GLY A 450 12.93 -17.24 -10.64
C GLY A 450 12.83 -18.74 -10.90
N TYR A 451 12.51 -19.52 -9.87
CA TYR A 451 12.28 -20.97 -9.96
C TYR A 451 13.49 -21.75 -10.51
N GLY A 452 14.71 -21.26 -10.25
CA GLY A 452 15.93 -21.77 -10.86
C GLY A 452 17.19 -21.49 -10.04
N GLN A 453 18.34 -21.78 -10.63
CA GLN A 453 19.64 -21.37 -10.11
C GLN A 453 20.10 -20.12 -10.87
N SER A 454 20.49 -19.08 -10.15
CA SER A 454 21.11 -17.88 -10.74
C SER A 454 22.33 -18.25 -11.58
N ARG A 455 22.63 -17.46 -12.61
CA ARG A 455 23.72 -17.76 -13.55
C ARG A 455 24.74 -16.63 -13.59
N LEU A 456 26.00 -16.94 -13.39
CA LEU A 456 27.10 -15.99 -13.60
C LEU A 456 27.80 -16.31 -14.91
N LEU A 457 27.77 -15.36 -15.82
CA LEU A 457 28.35 -15.46 -17.15
C LEU A 457 29.56 -14.53 -17.24
N ARG A 458 30.75 -15.12 -17.35
CA ARG A 458 31.98 -14.37 -17.54
C ARG A 458 32.04 -13.82 -18.96
N ASN A 459 32.24 -12.52 -19.13
CA ASN A 459 32.51 -11.92 -20.43
C ASN A 459 33.98 -12.21 -20.80
N GLU A 460 34.22 -12.56 -22.07
CA GLU A 460 35.57 -12.88 -22.57
C GLU A 460 35.97 -11.89 -23.68
N PHE A 461 35.44 -10.67 -23.63
CA PHE A 461 35.66 -9.68 -24.68
C PHE A 461 37.10 -9.20 -24.66
N ILE A 462 37.67 -8.93 -23.48
CA ILE A 462 39.07 -8.52 -23.34
C ILE A 462 40.03 -9.59 -23.89
N GLU A 463 39.81 -10.87 -23.62
CA GLU A 463 40.72 -11.92 -24.08
C GLU A 463 40.53 -12.33 -25.54
N THR A 464 39.30 -12.26 -26.06
CA THR A 464 38.98 -12.79 -27.39
C THR A 464 38.73 -11.70 -28.45
N GLY A 465 38.51 -10.45 -28.04
CA GLY A 465 38.09 -9.34 -28.89
C GLY A 465 36.68 -9.49 -29.46
N ARG A 466 35.86 -10.40 -28.90
CA ARG A 466 34.48 -10.67 -29.32
C ARG A 466 33.60 -10.85 -28.10
N VAL A 467 32.40 -10.27 -28.13
CA VAL A 467 31.42 -10.44 -27.05
C VAL A 467 31.01 -11.92 -27.00
N GLN A 468 31.53 -12.64 -26.02
CA GLN A 468 31.29 -14.05 -25.76
C GLN A 468 31.17 -14.23 -24.25
N PHE A 469 30.24 -15.09 -23.85
CA PHE A 469 29.96 -15.34 -22.44
C PHE A 469 30.15 -16.81 -22.11
N ARG A 470 30.89 -17.08 -21.04
CA ARG A 470 31.10 -18.42 -20.48
C ARG A 470 30.34 -18.56 -19.17
N ASP A 471 29.45 -19.56 -19.07
CA ASP A 471 28.80 -19.89 -17.79
C ASP A 471 29.84 -20.45 -16.81
N ILE A 472 30.05 -19.74 -15.71
CA ILE A 472 30.97 -20.12 -14.64
C ILE A 472 30.24 -20.36 -13.31
N SER A 473 28.91 -20.44 -13.31
CA SER A 473 28.09 -20.47 -12.08
C SER A 473 28.52 -21.54 -11.07
N GLU A 474 28.76 -22.77 -11.54
CA GLU A 474 29.20 -23.88 -10.68
C GLU A 474 30.61 -23.64 -10.12
N ALA A 475 31.55 -23.21 -10.97
CA ALA A 475 32.92 -22.91 -10.55
C ALA A 475 32.98 -21.71 -9.59
N ALA A 476 32.08 -20.75 -9.78
CA ALA A 476 31.97 -19.55 -8.98
C ALA A 476 31.23 -19.78 -7.64
N GLY A 477 30.62 -20.95 -7.43
CA GLY A 477 29.89 -21.28 -6.20
C GLY A 477 28.46 -20.74 -6.14
N ILE A 478 27.91 -20.22 -7.25
CA ILE A 478 26.53 -19.72 -7.36
C ILE A 478 25.62 -20.88 -7.81
N THR A 479 25.13 -21.67 -6.85
CA THR A 479 24.43 -22.95 -7.17
C THR A 479 23.11 -23.13 -6.43
N GLU A 480 22.71 -22.17 -5.61
CA GLU A 480 21.47 -22.22 -4.85
C GLU A 480 20.24 -22.16 -5.76
N TYR A 481 19.25 -23.00 -5.45
CA TYR A 481 17.92 -22.88 -6.02
C TYR A 481 17.18 -21.73 -5.31
N THR A 482 16.80 -20.71 -6.08
CA THR A 482 16.25 -19.46 -5.57
C THR A 482 15.00 -19.05 -6.36
N ILE A 483 14.31 -18.04 -5.84
CA ILE A 483 13.33 -17.28 -6.61
C ILE A 483 13.77 -15.83 -6.48
N SER A 484 14.90 -15.56 -7.12
CA SER A 484 15.58 -14.29 -7.07
C SER A 484 15.10 -13.41 -8.21
N ILE A 485 14.79 -12.17 -7.88
CA ILE A 485 14.19 -11.19 -8.80
C ILE A 485 15.02 -9.93 -8.94
N ASP A 486 16.03 -9.76 -8.09
CA ASP A 486 16.98 -8.67 -8.19
C ASP A 486 18.34 -9.09 -7.60
N ALA A 487 19.39 -8.39 -7.99
CA ALA A 487 20.73 -8.56 -7.47
C ALA A 487 21.52 -7.25 -7.51
N ASN A 488 22.46 -7.09 -6.58
CA ASN A 488 23.36 -5.93 -6.55
C ASN A 488 24.80 -6.39 -6.27
N ALA A 489 25.77 -5.61 -6.73
CA ALA A 489 27.20 -5.83 -6.50
C ALA A 489 27.76 -4.71 -5.63
N LEU A 490 28.55 -5.07 -4.62
CA LEU A 490 29.11 -4.13 -3.66
C LEU A 490 30.42 -4.66 -3.11
N ASP A 491 31.33 -3.79 -2.71
CA ASP A 491 32.49 -4.17 -1.89
C ASP A 491 32.09 -4.03 -0.42
N TRP A 492 31.60 -5.12 0.20
CA TRP A 492 31.01 -5.03 1.54
C TRP A 492 32.09 -4.98 2.63
N ASN A 493 33.31 -5.48 2.36
CA ASN A 493 34.39 -5.56 3.33
C ASN A 493 35.56 -4.59 3.02
N ARG A 494 35.48 -3.84 1.92
CA ARG A 494 36.48 -2.89 1.40
C ARG A 494 37.80 -3.54 0.98
N ASP A 495 37.74 -4.75 0.44
CA ASP A 495 38.92 -5.46 -0.05
C ASP A 495 39.25 -5.20 -1.52
N GLY A 496 38.44 -4.38 -2.21
CA GLY A 496 38.59 -4.02 -3.61
C GLY A 496 38.03 -5.05 -4.58
N ARG A 497 37.31 -6.06 -4.10
CA ARG A 497 36.58 -7.04 -4.92
C ARG A 497 35.07 -6.85 -4.74
N LEU A 498 34.32 -7.05 -5.82
CA LEU A 498 32.87 -6.95 -5.78
C LEU A 498 32.24 -8.27 -5.31
N ASP A 499 31.46 -8.15 -4.25
CA ASP A 499 30.61 -9.15 -3.64
C ASP A 499 29.19 -9.07 -4.22
N ILE A 500 28.41 -10.15 -4.11
CA ILE A 500 27.06 -10.22 -4.70
C ILE A 500 26.01 -10.33 -3.61
N LEU A 501 24.97 -9.50 -3.70
CA LEU A 501 23.73 -9.66 -2.97
C LEU A 501 22.63 -10.16 -3.90
N LEU A 502 22.04 -11.32 -3.60
CA LEU A 502 20.83 -11.84 -4.27
C LEU A 502 19.58 -11.55 -3.45
N ALA A 503 18.62 -10.85 -4.06
CA ALA A 503 17.32 -10.54 -3.48
C ALA A 503 16.26 -11.56 -3.91
N ASN A 504 15.49 -12.07 -2.94
CA ASN A 504 14.48 -13.11 -3.13
C ASN A 504 13.10 -12.62 -2.71
N ALA A 505 12.10 -12.77 -3.58
CA ALA A 505 10.70 -12.45 -3.24
C ALA A 505 9.92 -13.64 -2.70
N ILE A 506 10.15 -14.85 -3.21
CA ILE A 506 9.31 -16.01 -2.95
C ILE A 506 10.13 -17.12 -2.32
N GLY A 507 9.52 -17.86 -1.38
CA GLY A 507 10.13 -19.02 -0.78
C GLY A 507 10.43 -20.11 -1.83
N PRO A 508 11.70 -20.53 -2.01
CA PRO A 508 12.05 -21.54 -3.01
C PRO A 508 11.62 -22.97 -2.64
N TYR A 509 11.12 -23.17 -1.41
CA TYR A 509 10.72 -24.48 -0.90
C TYR A 509 9.37 -24.43 -0.19
N LEU A 510 8.54 -25.43 -0.48
CA LEU A 510 7.28 -25.73 0.18
C LEU A 510 7.57 -26.47 1.50
N ARG A 511 7.63 -25.69 2.59
CA ARG A 511 8.05 -26.14 3.94
C ARG A 511 7.06 -27.09 4.63
N ASP A 512 5.81 -27.12 4.17
CA ASP A 512 4.75 -27.96 4.75
C ASP A 512 4.83 -29.43 4.26
N TYR A 513 5.81 -29.76 3.42
CA TYR A 513 6.16 -31.14 3.06
C TYR A 513 7.33 -31.65 3.89
N ASP A 514 7.35 -32.96 4.14
CA ASP A 514 8.45 -33.64 4.82
C ASP A 514 9.04 -34.75 3.92
N PRO A 515 10.27 -34.60 3.39
CA PRO A 515 11.10 -33.38 3.47
C PRO A 515 10.52 -32.23 2.63
N PRO A 516 10.93 -30.96 2.88
CA PRO A 516 10.50 -29.81 2.08
C PRO A 516 10.74 -30.03 0.59
N ARG A 517 9.76 -29.68 -0.24
CA ARG A 517 9.82 -29.83 -1.71
C ARG A 517 10.14 -28.50 -2.37
N ARG A 518 10.86 -28.49 -3.50
CA ARG A 518 11.08 -27.26 -4.28
C ARG A 518 9.76 -26.70 -4.80
N PHE A 519 9.59 -25.39 -4.72
CA PHE A 519 8.50 -24.71 -5.39
C PHE A 519 8.91 -24.36 -6.82
N ASN A 520 8.20 -24.92 -7.80
CA ASN A 520 8.35 -24.60 -9.21
C ASN A 520 6.97 -24.31 -9.79
N ILE A 521 6.79 -23.10 -10.33
CA ILE A 521 5.50 -22.65 -10.87
C ILE A 521 4.99 -23.49 -12.06
N PHE A 522 5.90 -24.15 -12.79
CA PHE A 522 5.57 -24.99 -13.95
C PHE A 522 5.17 -26.41 -13.53
N GLN A 523 5.55 -26.85 -12.33
CA GLN A 523 5.28 -28.19 -11.86
C GLN A 523 5.18 -28.24 -10.33
N LEU A 524 3.95 -28.16 -9.82
CA LEU A 524 3.73 -28.33 -8.38
C LEU A 524 3.74 -29.82 -7.99
N PRO A 525 4.16 -30.14 -6.75
CA PRO A 525 4.00 -31.48 -6.21
C PRO A 525 2.58 -32.07 -6.40
N PRO A 526 2.45 -33.38 -6.66
CA PRO A 526 1.15 -34.02 -6.66
C PRO A 526 0.53 -33.99 -5.25
N PRO A 527 -0.81 -33.88 -5.12
CA PRO A 527 -1.48 -34.01 -3.83
C PRO A 527 -1.21 -35.38 -3.21
N GLU A 528 -0.87 -35.43 -1.92
CA GLU A 528 -0.65 -36.70 -1.21
C GLU A 528 -1.96 -37.33 -0.69
N TYR A 529 -3.02 -36.52 -0.56
CA TYR A 529 -4.35 -36.93 -0.15
C TYR A 529 -5.42 -36.03 -0.76
N ALA A 530 -6.68 -36.47 -0.72
CA ALA A 530 -7.80 -35.68 -1.23
C ALA A 530 -7.93 -34.34 -0.48
N GLY A 531 -7.87 -33.23 -1.21
CA GLY A 531 -7.91 -31.89 -0.63
C GLY A 531 -6.55 -31.38 -0.11
N ASP A 532 -5.44 -32.05 -0.41
CA ASP A 532 -4.10 -31.49 -0.14
C ASP A 532 -3.88 -30.21 -0.95
N ARG A 533 -3.62 -29.10 -0.25
CA ARG A 533 -3.42 -27.75 -0.82
C ARG A 533 -2.06 -27.15 -0.46
N ARG A 534 -1.17 -27.93 0.17
CA ARG A 534 0.12 -27.43 0.64
C ARG A 534 0.99 -26.85 -0.48
N MET A 535 0.87 -27.39 -1.68
CA MET A 535 1.57 -26.90 -2.87
C MET A 535 1.15 -25.49 -3.33
N LEU A 536 0.03 -24.97 -2.81
CA LEU A 536 -0.51 -23.65 -3.15
C LEU A 536 -0.15 -22.59 -2.10
N ASN A 537 0.49 -22.99 -0.99
CA ASN A 537 0.86 -22.11 0.12
C ASN A 537 2.19 -21.38 -0.17
N VAL A 538 2.19 -20.54 -1.21
CA VAL A 538 3.40 -19.88 -1.74
C VAL A 538 3.35 -18.35 -1.67
N MET A 539 2.15 -17.78 -1.53
CA MET A 539 1.96 -16.34 -1.44
C MET A 539 2.21 -15.80 -0.03
N HIS A 540 2.30 -14.47 0.09
CA HIS A 540 2.50 -13.78 1.35
C HIS A 540 1.46 -14.19 2.40
N ARG A 541 1.88 -14.42 3.66
CA ARG A 541 0.95 -14.81 4.75
C ARG A 541 0.13 -13.65 5.31
N THR A 542 0.60 -12.42 5.12
CA THR A 542 -0.10 -11.20 5.48
C THR A 542 0.17 -10.14 4.43
N TRP A 543 -0.70 -9.14 4.34
CA TRP A 543 -0.60 -8.06 3.35
C TRP A 543 0.27 -6.87 3.81
N HIS A 544 0.77 -6.88 5.04
CA HIS A 544 1.49 -5.73 5.65
C HIS A 544 2.73 -6.12 6.46
N ASN A 545 2.94 -7.42 6.76
CA ASN A 545 4.08 -7.89 7.53
C ASN A 545 4.46 -9.32 7.15
N ALA A 546 4.44 -9.65 5.86
CA ALA A 546 4.83 -10.96 5.36
C ALA A 546 6.29 -11.27 5.67
N ASN A 547 6.55 -12.49 6.16
CA ASN A 547 7.89 -12.96 6.53
C ASN A 547 8.11 -14.43 6.12
N ASN A 548 7.48 -14.84 5.02
CA ASN A 548 7.49 -16.21 4.53
C ASN A 548 8.05 -16.34 3.10
N ALA A 549 8.88 -15.39 2.69
CA ALA A 549 9.58 -15.39 1.41
C ALA A 549 10.83 -16.30 1.42
N GLY A 550 11.72 -16.12 0.44
CA GLY A 550 13.07 -16.66 0.46
C GLY A 550 14.01 -15.73 1.24
N PRO A 551 15.06 -16.25 1.89
CA PRO A 551 16.12 -15.42 2.44
C PRO A 551 16.95 -14.76 1.33
N ASN A 552 17.39 -13.52 1.54
CA ASN A 552 18.40 -12.88 0.69
C ASN A 552 19.78 -13.47 0.97
N PHE A 553 20.70 -13.46 0.01
CA PHE A 553 22.02 -14.06 0.16
C PHE A 553 23.12 -13.07 -0.19
N LEU A 554 24.07 -12.88 0.73
CA LEU A 554 25.31 -12.15 0.45
C LEU A 554 26.44 -13.17 0.20
N TYR A 555 27.14 -12.98 -0.91
CA TYR A 555 28.24 -13.81 -1.38
C TYR A 555 29.50 -12.96 -1.41
N GLU A 556 30.48 -13.32 -0.58
CA GLU A 556 31.77 -12.65 -0.54
C GLU A 556 32.69 -13.19 -1.64
N SER A 557 33.34 -12.31 -2.39
CA SER A 557 34.32 -12.67 -3.39
C SER A 557 35.55 -13.28 -2.74
N ARG A 558 35.98 -14.42 -3.30
CA ARG A 558 37.21 -15.13 -2.95
C ARG A 558 38.21 -15.10 -4.10
N ALA A 559 38.08 -14.13 -5.02
CA ALA A 559 39.01 -13.98 -6.13
C ALA A 559 40.45 -13.86 -5.60
N GLY A 560 41.36 -14.64 -6.18
CA GLY A 560 42.74 -14.83 -5.68
C GLY A 560 42.94 -16.06 -4.78
N GLU A 561 41.87 -16.67 -4.26
CA GLU A 561 41.91 -17.99 -3.59
C GLU A 561 41.53 -19.14 -4.55
N CYS A 562 41.08 -18.80 -5.75
CA CYS A 562 40.73 -19.70 -6.84
C CYS A 562 41.31 -19.20 -8.17
N ASP A 563 41.30 -20.06 -9.19
CA ASP A 563 41.92 -19.77 -10.50
C ASP A 563 41.20 -18.68 -11.32
N SER A 564 40.03 -18.20 -10.87
CA SER A 564 39.22 -17.16 -11.55
C SER A 564 38.24 -16.48 -10.59
N ILE A 565 37.00 -16.24 -11.02
CA ILE A 565 35.90 -15.69 -10.21
C ILE A 565 35.33 -16.80 -9.32
N CYS A 566 35.29 -16.59 -8.02
CA CYS A 566 34.57 -17.45 -7.10
C CYS A 566 34.05 -16.71 -5.88
N TYR A 567 32.97 -17.23 -5.34
CA TYR A 567 32.23 -16.65 -4.25
C TYR A 567 32.01 -17.63 -3.11
N GLN A 568 31.99 -17.11 -1.90
CA GLN A 568 31.54 -17.82 -0.72
C GLN A 568 30.27 -17.17 -0.17
N LYS A 569 29.20 -17.96 -0.11
CA LYS A 569 27.98 -17.56 0.59
C LYS A 569 28.26 -17.33 2.08
N LEU A 570 27.88 -16.17 2.57
CA LEU A 570 27.97 -15.82 3.98
C LEU A 570 26.79 -16.40 4.77
N ASP A 571 27.01 -16.67 6.06
CA ASP A 571 25.94 -17.05 6.98
C ASP A 571 25.19 -15.80 7.43
N ASN A 572 23.95 -15.65 6.94
CA ASN A 572 23.06 -14.54 7.27
C ASN A 572 22.94 -14.25 8.76
N ASN A 573 22.88 -15.27 9.63
CA ASN A 573 22.76 -15.06 11.08
C ASN A 573 24.05 -14.48 11.65
N ARG A 574 25.20 -14.89 11.12
CA ARG A 574 26.51 -14.39 11.54
C ARG A 574 26.70 -12.94 11.12
N ILE A 575 26.30 -12.61 9.89
CA ILE A 575 26.45 -11.25 9.36
C ILE A 575 25.29 -10.33 9.72
N GLY A 576 24.17 -10.81 10.27
CA GLY A 576 23.02 -9.97 10.62
C GLY A 576 22.09 -9.60 9.45
N LEU A 577 22.20 -10.29 8.30
CA LEU A 577 21.26 -10.17 7.17
C LEU A 577 20.01 -11.04 7.46
N GLU A 578 19.23 -10.61 8.44
CA GLU A 578 18.09 -11.39 8.96
C GLU A 578 16.79 -11.09 8.19
N GLY A 579 16.01 -12.14 7.92
CA GLY A 579 14.64 -12.03 7.42
C GLY A 579 14.34 -12.87 6.20
N GLU A 580 13.05 -13.11 5.99
CA GLU A 580 12.48 -13.76 4.80
C GLU A 580 11.36 -12.86 4.26
N ARG A 581 11.74 -11.64 3.86
CA ARG A 581 10.84 -10.63 3.30
C ARG A 581 10.75 -10.77 1.79
N TRP A 582 9.68 -10.25 1.21
CA TRP A 582 9.44 -10.32 -0.23
C TRP A 582 10.24 -9.21 -0.93
N THR A 583 11.57 -9.34 -0.95
CA THR A 583 12.46 -8.29 -1.44
C THR A 583 12.38 -8.19 -2.95
N LEU A 584 11.85 -7.07 -3.45
CA LEU A 584 11.68 -6.79 -4.88
C LEU A 584 12.85 -6.08 -5.52
N ASP A 585 13.58 -5.27 -4.75
CA ASP A 585 14.67 -4.45 -5.25
C ASP A 585 15.61 -4.05 -4.11
N VAL A 586 16.86 -3.76 -4.45
CA VAL A 586 17.90 -3.40 -3.48
C VAL A 586 18.69 -2.17 -3.93
N ALA A 587 18.74 -1.16 -3.07
CA ALA A 587 19.69 -0.07 -3.19
C ALA A 587 20.90 -0.30 -2.27
N THR A 588 22.09 -0.03 -2.79
CA THR A 588 23.36 -0.11 -2.08
C THR A 588 24.06 1.24 -2.18
N THR A 589 24.48 1.79 -1.05
CA THR A 589 25.26 3.04 -0.98
C THR A 589 25.79 3.23 0.44
N ASP A 590 26.68 4.19 0.66
CA ASP A 590 27.18 4.55 1.98
C ASP A 590 26.25 5.59 2.62
N PHE A 591 25.25 5.16 3.40
CA PHE A 591 24.24 6.06 3.94
C PHE A 591 24.72 6.85 5.17
N ASN A 592 25.78 6.39 5.84
CA ASN A 592 26.34 7.02 7.04
C ASN A 592 27.71 7.70 6.81
N GLU A 593 28.22 7.65 5.58
CA GLU A 593 29.49 8.23 5.12
C GLU A 593 30.73 7.66 5.85
N ASP A 594 30.70 6.38 6.23
CA ASP A 594 31.82 5.71 6.90
C ASP A 594 32.76 4.94 5.94
N GLY A 595 32.41 4.94 4.65
CA GLY A 595 33.12 4.33 3.55
C GLY A 595 32.81 2.84 3.34
N TYR A 596 31.90 2.24 4.11
CA TYR A 596 31.39 0.89 3.87
C TYR A 596 30.00 0.96 3.23
N THR A 597 29.72 0.02 2.32
CA THR A 597 28.43 -0.01 1.62
C THR A 597 27.32 -0.54 2.54
N ASP A 598 26.25 0.24 2.70
CA ASP A 598 25.01 -0.07 3.41
C ASP A 598 23.93 -0.58 2.44
N LEU A 599 22.85 -1.13 3.00
CA LEU A 599 21.76 -1.76 2.22
C LEU A 599 20.39 -1.16 2.54
N TYR A 600 19.58 -0.92 1.51
CA TYR A 600 18.14 -0.73 1.62
C TYR A 600 17.41 -1.77 0.78
N LEU A 601 16.55 -2.57 1.42
CA LEU A 601 15.78 -3.64 0.79
C LEU A 601 14.31 -3.23 0.70
N ALA A 602 13.82 -3.03 -0.53
CA ALA A 602 12.41 -2.75 -0.79
C ALA A 602 11.62 -4.06 -0.75
N ASN A 603 10.61 -4.14 0.13
CA ASN A 603 9.86 -5.37 0.35
C ASN A 603 8.38 -5.17 0.02
N ASP A 604 7.83 -6.09 -0.77
CA ASP A 604 6.38 -6.15 -0.97
C ASP A 604 5.69 -6.86 0.21
N PHE A 605 4.44 -6.53 0.47
CA PHE A 605 3.61 -7.11 1.55
C PHE A 605 4.20 -7.05 2.98
N GLY A 606 5.24 -6.26 3.22
CA GLY A 606 5.97 -6.17 4.48
C GLY A 606 6.88 -4.94 4.53
N PRO A 607 7.45 -4.60 5.70
CA PRO A 607 8.27 -3.40 5.82
C PRO A 607 9.58 -3.52 5.05
N ASP A 608 10.02 -2.40 4.47
CA ASP A 608 11.36 -2.27 3.92
C ASP A 608 12.40 -2.41 5.04
N GLN A 609 13.63 -2.78 4.67
CA GLN A 609 14.71 -2.98 5.65
C GLN A 609 15.94 -2.15 5.30
N ILE A 610 16.47 -1.45 6.30
CA ILE A 610 17.75 -0.73 6.19
C ILE A 610 18.78 -1.44 7.05
N PHE A 611 19.97 -1.65 6.50
CA PHE A 611 21.11 -2.25 7.19
C PHE A 611 22.34 -1.37 7.04
N ILE A 612 22.96 -1.05 8.17
CA ILE A 612 24.24 -0.34 8.23
C ILE A 612 25.37 -1.35 8.39
N ASN A 613 26.39 -1.24 7.55
CA ASN A 613 27.53 -2.12 7.53
C ASN A 613 28.58 -1.69 8.57
N GLU A 614 28.75 -2.51 9.60
CA GLU A 614 29.72 -2.29 10.67
C GLU A 614 31.11 -2.81 10.25
N SER A 615 31.71 -2.09 9.31
CA SER A 615 33.08 -2.30 8.84
C SER A 615 33.39 -3.69 8.29
N GLY A 616 32.51 -4.24 7.44
CA GLY A 616 32.73 -5.53 6.78
C GLY A 616 32.66 -6.72 7.74
N ARG A 617 31.93 -6.58 8.85
CA ARG A 617 31.79 -7.65 9.86
C ARG A 617 30.35 -8.06 10.09
N ARG A 618 29.46 -7.08 10.11
CA ARG A 618 28.05 -7.27 10.44
C ARG A 618 27.21 -6.16 9.83
N LEU A 619 25.98 -6.50 9.48
CA LEU A 619 24.90 -5.63 9.09
C LEU A 619 24.00 -5.40 10.32
N ARG A 620 23.88 -4.15 10.74
CA ARG A 620 23.01 -3.72 11.82
C ARG A 620 21.74 -3.10 11.23
N SER A 621 20.59 -3.68 11.55
CA SER A 621 19.31 -3.12 11.10
C SER A 621 19.02 -1.76 11.76
N VAL A 622 18.55 -0.81 10.96
CA VAL A 622 18.03 0.50 11.41
C VAL A 622 16.52 0.50 11.26
N ARG A 623 15.82 0.68 12.39
CA ARG A 623 14.36 0.61 12.45
C ARG A 623 13.79 1.57 13.49
N GLY A 624 12.73 2.28 13.12
CA GLY A 624 11.95 3.10 14.05
C GLY A 624 10.95 2.29 14.87
N PRO A 625 10.53 2.73 16.06
CA PRO A 625 9.53 2.03 16.87
C PRO A 625 8.09 2.19 16.38
N LEU A 626 7.82 3.15 15.48
CA LEU A 626 6.47 3.56 15.09
C LEU A 626 6.30 3.55 13.58
N VAL A 627 5.05 3.41 13.17
CA VAL A 627 4.62 3.50 11.77
C VAL A 627 4.93 4.87 11.16
N GLY A 628 5.33 4.86 9.89
CA GLY A 628 5.81 6.03 9.15
C GLY A 628 7.30 6.31 9.38
N GLN A 629 8.02 5.36 9.95
CA GLN A 629 9.48 5.41 10.15
C GLN A 629 10.12 4.22 9.42
N PRO A 630 11.43 4.28 9.11
CA PRO A 630 12.15 3.16 8.51
C PRO A 630 11.88 1.82 9.21
N GLY A 631 11.57 0.78 8.45
CA GLY A 631 11.20 -0.55 8.97
C GLY A 631 9.79 -0.66 9.56
N HIS A 632 8.97 0.38 9.43
CA HIS A 632 7.53 0.42 9.64
C HIS A 632 6.85 1.39 8.67
N ASP A 633 7.28 1.35 7.41
CA ASP A 633 6.72 2.11 6.29
C ASP A 633 5.34 1.59 5.85
N THR A 634 4.94 1.85 4.62
CA THR A 634 3.63 1.49 4.05
C THR A 634 3.56 0.07 3.49
N TYR A 635 4.64 -0.71 3.65
CA TYR A 635 4.74 -2.17 3.50
C TYR A 635 4.67 -2.74 2.06
N LYS A 636 5.09 -1.96 1.06
CA LYS A 636 4.87 -2.28 -0.36
C LYS A 636 5.97 -1.67 -1.26
N GLY A 637 7.21 -1.72 -0.82
CA GLY A 637 8.33 -1.27 -1.64
C GLY A 637 8.48 -2.16 -2.86
N MET A 638 8.43 -1.57 -4.06
CA MET A 638 8.63 -2.30 -5.32
C MET A 638 9.95 -1.98 -6.02
N ASN A 639 10.54 -0.82 -5.70
CA ASN A 639 11.86 -0.40 -6.15
C ASN A 639 12.55 0.39 -5.04
N ALA A 640 13.88 0.38 -5.01
CA ALA A 640 14.70 1.25 -4.19
C ALA A 640 15.79 1.91 -5.06
N SER A 641 15.81 3.23 -5.11
CA SER A 641 16.87 4.01 -5.75
C SER A 641 17.51 4.95 -4.73
N ALA A 642 18.83 4.99 -4.67
CA ALA A 642 19.57 5.87 -3.79
C ALA A 642 20.28 6.98 -4.57
N GLY A 643 20.29 8.20 -4.02
CA GLY A 643 20.97 9.35 -4.61
C GLY A 643 20.71 10.63 -3.82
N ASP A 644 21.60 11.61 -3.94
CA ASP A 644 21.44 12.94 -3.31
C ASP A 644 20.41 13.78 -4.09
N VAL A 645 19.13 13.66 -3.71
CA VAL A 645 18.01 14.30 -4.45
C VAL A 645 17.89 15.78 -4.10
N ASN A 646 18.42 16.18 -2.94
CA ASN A 646 18.30 17.55 -2.43
C ASN A 646 19.61 18.37 -2.52
N ASN A 647 20.70 17.77 -3.02
CA ASN A 647 22.05 18.30 -3.15
C ASN A 647 22.69 18.73 -1.81
N ASP A 648 22.44 18.02 -0.72
CA ASP A 648 23.03 18.30 0.60
C ASP A 648 24.28 17.46 0.92
N GLY A 649 24.69 16.60 -0.03
CA GLY A 649 25.84 15.71 0.07
C GLY A 649 25.50 14.33 0.63
N LYS A 650 24.27 14.08 1.08
CA LYS A 650 23.85 12.82 1.68
C LYS A 650 22.96 12.03 0.73
N MET A 651 23.07 10.72 0.80
CA MET A 651 22.28 9.82 -0.04
C MET A 651 20.86 9.71 0.50
N ASP A 652 19.89 10.13 -0.29
CA ASP A 652 18.46 9.95 -0.06
C ASP A 652 17.98 8.64 -0.71
N ILE A 653 16.76 8.19 -0.37
CA ILE A 653 16.19 6.94 -0.87
C ILE A 653 14.80 7.17 -1.43
N TYR A 654 14.62 6.89 -2.71
CA TYR A 654 13.31 6.85 -3.35
C TYR A 654 12.81 5.40 -3.43
N VAL A 655 11.55 5.20 -3.04
CA VAL A 655 10.89 3.88 -3.08
C VAL A 655 9.60 3.97 -3.86
N SER A 656 9.50 3.16 -4.91
CA SER A 656 8.29 3.11 -5.73
C SER A 656 7.20 2.27 -5.07
N ASN A 657 5.94 2.74 -5.14
CA ASN A 657 4.79 2.07 -4.53
C ASN A 657 3.49 2.44 -5.29
N VAL A 658 2.36 1.92 -4.79
CA VAL A 658 1.01 2.07 -5.36
C VAL A 658 0.24 3.20 -4.68
N HIS A 659 -0.30 4.11 -5.49
CA HIS A 659 -1.19 5.18 -5.02
C HIS A 659 -2.55 5.14 -5.73
N GLN A 660 -3.52 4.45 -5.13
CA GLN A 660 -4.88 4.29 -5.68
C GLN A 660 -5.97 4.42 -4.62
N ARG A 661 -7.25 4.44 -5.01
CA ARG A 661 -8.38 4.71 -4.08
C ARG A 661 -8.43 3.78 -2.86
N LEU A 662 -8.02 2.52 -3.03
CA LEU A 662 -7.96 1.54 -1.95
C LEU A 662 -6.72 1.75 -1.07
N GLN A 663 -5.65 2.29 -1.63
CA GLN A 663 -4.31 2.40 -1.05
C GLN A 663 -3.78 3.83 -1.22
N ALA A 664 -4.30 4.74 -0.39
CA ALA A 664 -3.90 6.15 -0.32
C ALA A 664 -2.57 6.31 0.44
N GLU A 665 -1.56 5.60 -0.03
CA GLU A 665 -0.21 5.54 0.53
C GLU A 665 0.72 6.16 -0.51
N GLY A 666 1.10 5.41 -1.56
CA GLY A 666 1.98 5.91 -2.61
C GLY A 666 3.46 5.77 -2.27
N SER A 667 4.30 6.22 -3.20
CA SER A 667 5.76 6.11 -3.13
C SER A 667 6.33 6.86 -1.93
N LEU A 668 7.53 6.47 -1.48
CA LEU A 668 8.25 7.09 -0.37
C LEU A 668 9.50 7.80 -0.87
N LEU A 669 9.93 8.83 -0.14
CA LEU A 669 11.17 9.55 -0.38
C LEU A 669 11.80 9.85 0.98
N TRP A 670 12.73 9.01 1.40
CA TRP A 670 13.49 9.19 2.63
C TRP A 670 14.60 10.19 2.39
N LEU A 671 14.46 11.42 2.90
CA LEU A 671 15.55 12.38 2.95
C LEU A 671 16.46 12.07 4.13
N ASN A 672 17.76 11.99 3.88
CA ASN A 672 18.77 11.75 4.90
C ASN A 672 19.27 13.05 5.49
N ASN A 673 18.64 13.51 6.57
CA ASN A 673 18.97 14.80 7.21
C ASN A 673 20.08 14.68 8.28
N GLY A 674 20.50 13.47 8.65
CA GLY A 674 21.31 13.22 9.86
C GLY A 674 22.53 12.35 9.59
N ARG A 675 23.08 11.73 10.64
CA ARG A 675 24.05 10.63 10.49
C ARG A 675 23.40 9.34 11.00
N ILE A 676 23.20 8.36 10.12
CA ILE A 676 22.40 7.17 10.45
C ILE A 676 23.08 6.29 11.53
N ASP A 677 24.40 6.31 11.64
CA ASP A 677 25.15 5.64 12.70
C ASP A 677 24.83 6.21 14.11
N ALA A 678 24.66 7.52 14.22
CA ALA A 678 24.40 8.23 15.47
C ALA A 678 22.91 8.41 15.77
N ASP A 679 22.14 8.86 14.78
CA ASP A 679 20.73 9.25 14.91
C ASP A 679 19.78 8.07 14.61
N GLY A 680 20.30 6.99 14.03
CA GLY A 680 19.52 5.82 13.64
C GLY A 680 18.41 6.20 12.67
N TYR A 681 17.19 5.70 12.94
CA TYR A 681 16.03 5.97 12.10
C TYR A 681 15.61 7.45 12.08
N ALA A 682 16.03 8.26 13.06
CA ALA A 682 15.62 9.65 13.17
C ALA A 682 16.34 10.57 12.17
N ALA A 683 17.40 10.08 11.51
CA ALA A 683 18.05 10.76 10.41
C ALA A 683 17.17 10.82 9.14
N LEU A 684 16.24 9.88 8.99
CA LEU A 684 15.44 9.71 7.78
C LEU A 684 14.04 10.31 7.94
N GLU A 685 13.66 11.18 7.02
CA GLU A 685 12.33 11.81 6.96
C GLU A 685 11.63 11.50 5.63
N ASP A 686 10.39 10.99 5.68
CA ASP A 686 9.58 10.86 4.47
C ASP A 686 9.11 12.22 3.96
N ALA A 687 9.64 12.62 2.80
CA ALA A 687 9.32 13.87 2.12
C ALA A 687 8.48 13.66 0.85
N ALA A 688 8.00 12.43 0.54
CA ALA A 688 7.33 12.16 -0.73
C ALA A 688 6.11 13.05 -0.95
N GLY A 689 5.29 13.18 0.09
CA GLY A 689 4.13 14.06 0.09
C GLY A 689 4.50 15.53 -0.04
N ALA A 690 5.64 15.99 0.48
CA ALA A 690 6.07 17.39 0.39
C ALA A 690 6.69 17.74 -0.98
N ARG A 691 7.33 16.76 -1.63
CA ARG A 691 8.13 16.88 -2.85
C ARG A 691 7.41 16.40 -4.12
N ASN A 692 6.10 16.12 -4.05
CA ASN A 692 5.31 15.61 -5.18
C ASN A 692 5.83 14.27 -5.74
N ALA A 693 6.33 13.40 -4.87
CA ALA A 693 6.92 12.11 -5.23
C ALA A 693 6.03 10.91 -4.90
N LEU A 694 4.77 11.12 -4.48
CA LEU A 694 3.82 10.06 -4.09
C LEU A 694 3.36 9.14 -5.24
N ASN A 695 3.64 9.50 -6.49
CA ASN A 695 3.20 8.77 -7.68
C ASN A 695 1.67 8.61 -7.78
N GLU A 696 0.96 9.72 -7.60
CA GLU A 696 -0.47 9.70 -7.41
C GLU A 696 -1.25 9.13 -8.61
N HIS A 697 -2.29 8.35 -8.32
CA HIS A 697 -3.17 7.70 -9.30
C HIS A 697 -2.49 6.65 -10.18
N ARG A 698 -1.36 6.11 -9.75
CA ARG A 698 -0.57 5.17 -10.52
C ARG A 698 -0.12 3.97 -9.68
N PHE A 699 0.38 2.96 -10.38
CA PHE A 699 0.91 1.73 -9.83
C PHE A 699 2.39 1.68 -10.24
N GLY A 700 3.28 2.02 -9.31
CA GLY A 700 4.71 2.04 -9.55
C GLY A 700 5.31 0.65 -9.43
N TRP A 701 6.25 0.31 -10.31
CA TRP A 701 7.03 -0.94 -10.24
C TRP A 701 8.53 -0.65 -10.12
N GLY A 702 9.05 0.16 -11.04
CA GLY A 702 10.46 0.53 -11.10
C GLY A 702 10.65 2.04 -10.94
N GLY A 703 11.80 2.44 -10.42
CA GLY A 703 12.21 3.83 -10.26
C GLY A 703 13.70 3.98 -10.56
N ALA A 704 14.10 5.17 -11.00
CA ALA A 704 15.50 5.52 -11.21
C ALA A 704 15.71 7.01 -10.90
N LEU A 705 16.91 7.34 -10.43
CA LEU A 705 17.36 8.72 -10.18
C LEU A 705 18.40 9.11 -11.23
N ALA A 706 18.18 10.23 -11.92
CA ALA A 706 19.13 10.76 -12.89
C ALA A 706 18.87 12.24 -13.12
N ASP A 707 19.92 13.03 -13.40
CA ASP A 707 19.76 14.42 -13.87
C ASP A 707 19.36 14.41 -15.36
N MET A 708 18.06 14.34 -15.63
CA MET A 708 17.55 14.13 -17.00
C MET A 708 17.48 15.43 -17.80
N ASP A 709 17.35 16.57 -17.12
CA ASP A 709 17.36 17.88 -17.75
C ASP A 709 18.71 18.63 -17.69
N LEU A 710 19.72 17.98 -17.10
CA LEU A 710 21.10 18.48 -16.97
C LEU A 710 21.18 19.78 -16.15
N ASP A 711 20.30 19.94 -15.16
CA ASP A 711 20.23 21.12 -14.30
C ASP A 711 21.06 20.99 -13.01
N GLY A 712 21.73 19.84 -12.82
CA GLY A 712 22.56 19.51 -11.67
C GLY A 712 21.77 18.97 -10.47
N ARG A 713 20.50 18.61 -10.64
CA ARG A 713 19.69 17.92 -9.63
C ARG A 713 19.22 16.57 -10.17
N LEU A 714 19.10 15.59 -9.29
CA LEU A 714 18.52 14.31 -9.65
C LEU A 714 16.99 14.43 -9.83
N ASP A 715 16.51 13.99 -10.98
CA ASP A 715 15.11 13.76 -11.27
C ASP A 715 14.71 12.31 -10.93
N ILE A 716 13.42 12.09 -10.67
CA ILE A 716 12.85 10.76 -10.44
C ILE A 716 12.14 10.28 -11.71
N LEU A 717 12.63 9.19 -12.33
CA LEU A 717 11.87 8.43 -13.32
C LEU A 717 11.11 7.31 -12.63
N GLN A 718 9.86 7.07 -13.02
CA GLN A 718 9.10 5.95 -12.48
C GLN A 718 8.31 5.20 -13.56
N ALA A 719 8.60 3.91 -13.66
CA ALA A 719 7.86 2.97 -14.48
C ALA A 719 6.52 2.65 -13.80
N ASN A 720 5.45 2.98 -14.50
CA ASN A 720 4.08 2.83 -14.04
C ASN A 720 3.31 1.87 -14.93
N GLY A 721 2.52 0.98 -14.32
CA GLY A 721 1.71 0.02 -15.06
C GLY A 721 1.03 -0.97 -14.13
N HIS A 722 -0.07 -1.54 -14.58
CA HIS A 722 -0.71 -2.66 -13.90
C HIS A 722 -0.75 -3.84 -14.87
N ILE A 723 -0.61 -5.05 -14.33
CA ILE A 723 -0.78 -6.26 -15.12
C ILE A 723 -2.26 -6.37 -15.48
N ASP A 724 -2.58 -6.17 -16.75
CA ASP A 724 -3.93 -6.34 -17.28
C ASP A 724 -3.96 -7.45 -18.33
N ASP A 725 -5.14 -7.76 -18.86
CA ASP A 725 -5.37 -8.77 -19.90
C ASP A 725 -5.40 -8.18 -21.31
N SER A 726 -4.89 -6.96 -21.52
CA SER A 726 -4.98 -6.27 -22.82
C SER A 726 -4.33 -7.04 -23.98
N TYR A 727 -3.30 -7.84 -23.70
CA TYR A 727 -2.55 -8.62 -24.69
C TYR A 727 -3.06 -10.05 -24.91
N ASP A 728 -3.87 -10.58 -24.00
CA ASP A 728 -4.29 -11.99 -23.92
C ASP A 728 -5.73 -12.09 -23.41
N ASN A 729 -6.59 -11.18 -23.88
CA ASN A 729 -7.92 -11.03 -23.33
C ASN A 729 -8.77 -12.30 -23.55
N LEU A 730 -9.11 -12.97 -22.45
CA LEU A 730 -9.93 -14.18 -22.46
C LEU A 730 -11.44 -13.87 -22.40
N TYR A 731 -11.83 -12.65 -22.00
CA TYR A 731 -13.23 -12.30 -21.75
C TYR A 731 -13.58 -10.91 -22.32
N GLU A 732 -14.77 -10.72 -22.88
CA GLU A 732 -15.15 -9.42 -23.49
C GLU A 732 -15.12 -8.22 -22.52
N GLY A 733 -15.05 -8.44 -21.22
CA GLY A 733 -14.82 -7.38 -20.23
C GLY A 733 -14.09 -7.90 -18.99
N CYS A 734 -13.09 -7.15 -18.56
CA CYS A 734 -12.38 -7.39 -17.31
C CYS A 734 -13.12 -6.65 -16.17
N PRO A 735 -13.43 -7.31 -15.05
CA PRO A 735 -14.04 -6.61 -13.92
C PRO A 735 -13.03 -5.67 -13.23
N ASP A 736 -13.54 -4.69 -12.47
CA ASP A 736 -12.68 -3.71 -11.78
C ASP A 736 -11.73 -4.40 -10.78
N TYR A 737 -10.42 -4.31 -11.04
CA TYR A 737 -9.37 -4.90 -10.21
C TYR A 737 -9.44 -4.43 -8.77
N TRP A 738 -9.56 -3.12 -8.54
CA TRP A 738 -9.52 -2.54 -7.18
C TRP A 738 -10.71 -2.94 -6.35
N TYR A 739 -11.88 -3.09 -6.97
CA TYR A 739 -13.07 -3.61 -6.33
C TYR A 739 -12.87 -5.05 -5.87
N TRP A 740 -12.32 -5.93 -6.72
CA TRP A 740 -12.11 -7.33 -6.36
C TRP A 740 -10.96 -7.52 -5.37
N ASN A 741 -9.88 -6.77 -5.53
CA ASN A 741 -8.77 -6.75 -4.58
C ASN A 741 -9.22 -6.29 -3.19
N ASP A 742 -10.14 -5.33 -3.09
CA ASP A 742 -10.77 -4.97 -1.81
C ASP A 742 -11.52 -6.15 -1.17
N LYS A 743 -12.19 -7.00 -1.96
CA LYS A 743 -12.89 -8.18 -1.42
C LYS A 743 -11.92 -9.27 -0.98
N ILE A 744 -10.87 -9.49 -1.76
CA ILE A 744 -9.80 -10.44 -1.46
C ILE A 744 -9.04 -9.98 -0.21
N GLY A 745 -8.66 -8.71 -0.11
CA GLY A 745 -7.93 -8.16 1.03
C GLY A 745 -8.67 -8.22 2.38
N LEU A 746 -9.96 -8.56 2.40
CA LEU A 746 -10.74 -8.74 3.64
C LEU A 746 -10.52 -10.11 4.29
N THR A 747 -10.09 -11.13 3.54
CA THR A 747 -9.80 -12.45 4.11
C THR A 747 -8.30 -12.67 4.24
N ALA A 748 -7.90 -13.58 5.12
CA ALA A 748 -6.50 -13.94 5.24
C ALA A 748 -5.99 -14.60 3.94
N PRO A 749 -4.70 -14.41 3.60
CA PRO A 749 -4.11 -14.95 2.38
C PRO A 749 -4.20 -16.46 2.20
N ASP A 750 -4.30 -17.23 3.28
CA ASP A 750 -4.53 -18.68 3.25
C ASP A 750 -5.91 -19.05 2.68
N THR A 751 -6.89 -18.16 2.82
CA THR A 751 -8.22 -18.31 2.20
C THR A 751 -8.14 -18.18 0.68
N HIS A 752 -7.12 -17.47 0.18
CA HIS A 752 -6.83 -17.31 -1.25
C HIS A 752 -6.01 -18.44 -1.82
N GLY A 753 -5.92 -19.60 -1.14
CA GLY A 753 -5.39 -20.81 -1.77
C GLY A 753 -6.02 -20.92 -3.15
N TYR A 754 -5.20 -20.76 -4.18
CA TYR A 754 -5.69 -20.52 -5.54
C TYR A 754 -6.40 -21.74 -6.11
#